data_AF-A0A1F9DZZ1-F1
#
_entry.id   AF-A0A1F9DZZ1-F1
#
_cell.length_a   1.000
_cell.length_b   1.000
_cell.length_c   1.000
_cell.angle_alpha   90.00
_cell.angle_beta   90.00
_cell.angle_gamma   90.00
#
_symmetry.space_group_name_H-M   'P 1'
#
loop_
_entity.id
_entity.type
_entity.pdbx_description
1 polymer ?
#
loop_
_entity_poly.entity_id
_entity_poly.type
_entity_poly.pdbx_seq_one_letter_code
_entity_poly.pdbx_strand_id
1 'polypeptide(L)'
;MKSYINTPPIYPYLNPGKNHFPLKISLKAEDPALLEKSSFPFSVIIDSDPLARLLEARFVTDAGSELKKGFLLVQKDQYSFTRDELWPIHNRDIDDYWQKTFAFYAAEKENPSLILLADQMDKKGNLRPFQSLFFCKRKQVFFPPPCPQCGLPLEQCYDDDLLTRAGLLPYSISLKRYLFCPSCSPRGRADFYVAELGSSDPSTLKDRWVLIQEWGLFPNNKTQAVDFPCGECSDYPDCFGQKKQAPWRIVPFSFYPFYMLIFEAMSLNGMDFLSLLSGAPWAETEARLESKQEAGRIRCCQSLKPRGPGTAPSLYPHQDERYFGEVLFLKLSFLGELIPTFFLQGVGQKHPDLRFAMEKIWVKLGEQNGALPLFWNFRVKVIEAALIPPQPGFFLKPPASDPLFFFGLVWFYALLVNGKQDIAKVYSSLKKGIDFFPQARKDSFEQFLAESFRSTFHPLNIFWNPEGKTASPDWIPLWEKSLRLGLSLFKASLSNDPQWSKEEFAHQLEALREEVRSNLLRGKPVEVSPAPAGEDEKLQEILGNILDKWRGRMEPEKEEVTETVILSPERVQREIFRHPPLKDQKEIFPETIITTRQKAVEAAVPETVILTRQEVVAAKVSGKGTPPGTTQDVVPETVIIHRSGAVKEETRPSPRVQPREPQLGKTGSMAEEIKAPLASKTEELPVEEDFLGETVILPPGKGREKAKKDR
;
A
#
# COMPACT_ATOMS: atom_id res chain seq x y z
N MET A 1 -36.33 15.49 -9.40
CA MET A 1 -35.09 16.29 -9.48
C MET A 1 -34.00 15.33 -9.95
N LYS A 2 -33.27 15.60 -11.04
CA LYS A 2 -32.31 14.65 -11.60
C LYS A 2 -31.10 14.50 -10.66
N SER A 3 -31.03 13.43 -9.87
CA SER A 3 -29.94 13.15 -8.91
C SER A 3 -28.73 12.49 -9.58
N TYR A 4 -28.23 13.07 -10.68
CA TYR A 4 -27.00 12.58 -11.29
C TYR A 4 -25.80 13.15 -10.56
N ILE A 5 -25.01 12.28 -9.92
CA ILE A 5 -23.68 12.66 -9.45
C ILE A 5 -22.79 12.69 -10.69
N ASN A 6 -22.35 13.90 -11.07
CA ASN A 6 -21.34 14.03 -12.12
C ASN A 6 -20.04 13.39 -11.61
N THR A 7 -19.63 12.29 -12.21
CA THR A 7 -18.39 11.57 -11.89
C THR A 7 -17.34 11.89 -12.97
N PRO A 8 -16.17 12.42 -12.61
CA PRO A 8 -15.13 12.74 -13.59
C PRO A 8 -14.47 11.45 -14.11
N PRO A 9 -13.99 11.44 -15.36
CA PRO A 9 -13.18 10.34 -15.85
C PRO A 9 -11.76 10.40 -15.27
N ILE A 10 -11.17 9.23 -15.01
CA ILE A 10 -9.75 9.10 -14.64
C ILE A 10 -8.84 8.92 -15.87
N TYR A 11 -9.39 8.52 -17.02
CA TYR A 11 -8.61 8.23 -18.23
C TYR A 11 -7.69 9.37 -18.71
N PRO A 12 -8.01 10.68 -18.54
CA PRO A 12 -7.08 11.75 -18.94
C PRO A 12 -5.74 11.68 -18.20
N TYR A 13 -5.71 11.05 -17.03
CA TYR A 13 -4.49 10.86 -16.25
C TYR A 13 -3.82 9.50 -16.56
N LEU A 14 -4.57 8.49 -17.00
CA LEU A 14 -4.02 7.16 -17.31
C LEU A 14 -3.37 7.12 -18.70
N ASN A 15 -3.97 7.81 -19.65
CA ASN A 15 -3.48 7.96 -21.03
C ASN A 15 -3.61 9.43 -21.43
N PRO A 16 -2.82 10.33 -20.83
CA PRO A 16 -2.82 11.69 -21.30
C PRO A 16 -2.33 11.72 -22.75
N GLY A 17 -2.82 12.68 -23.53
CA GLY A 17 -2.19 13.02 -24.80
C GLY A 17 -0.73 13.47 -24.60
N LYS A 18 -0.09 13.93 -25.68
CA LYS A 18 1.29 14.45 -25.63
C LYS A 18 1.41 15.59 -24.60
N ASN A 19 2.52 15.63 -23.84
CA ASN A 19 2.90 16.67 -22.87
C ASN A 19 2.30 16.59 -21.45
N HIS A 20 2.08 15.39 -20.91
CA HIS A 20 1.67 15.25 -19.50
C HIS A 20 2.41 14.09 -18.81
N PHE A 21 2.21 13.93 -17.51
CA PHE A 21 2.78 12.84 -16.72
C PHE A 21 1.74 11.76 -16.45
N PRO A 22 1.67 10.66 -17.25
CA PRO A 22 0.72 9.59 -17.03
C PRO A 22 0.85 8.94 -15.66
N LEU A 23 -0.29 8.67 -15.04
CA LEU A 23 -0.43 7.75 -13.92
C LEU A 23 -0.54 6.32 -14.46
N LYS A 24 0.50 5.52 -14.28
CA LYS A 24 0.53 4.10 -14.63
C LYS A 24 0.25 3.25 -13.39
N ILE A 25 -0.88 2.54 -13.39
CA ILE A 25 -1.20 1.53 -12.38
C ILE A 25 -0.35 0.29 -12.65
N SER A 26 0.39 -0.18 -11.65
CA SER A 26 1.32 -1.30 -11.82
C SER A 26 0.57 -2.62 -12.00
N LEU A 27 1.04 -3.46 -12.93
CA LEU A 27 0.48 -4.78 -13.23
C LEU A 27 1.31 -5.87 -12.55
N LYS A 28 0.71 -7.03 -12.28
CA LYS A 28 1.40 -8.20 -11.71
C LYS A 28 2.44 -8.80 -12.66
N ALA A 29 2.23 -8.65 -13.96
CA ALA A 29 3.11 -9.11 -15.03
C ALA A 29 3.01 -8.17 -16.23
N GLU A 30 4.04 -8.12 -17.06
CA GLU A 30 4.01 -7.37 -18.31
C GLU A 30 3.44 -8.21 -19.47
N ASP A 31 3.61 -9.54 -19.41
CA ASP A 31 3.12 -10.48 -20.41
C ASP A 31 1.58 -10.60 -20.37
N PRO A 32 0.87 -10.24 -21.45
CA PRO A 32 -0.58 -10.40 -21.55
C PRO A 32 -1.07 -11.82 -21.27
N ALA A 33 -0.32 -12.86 -21.65
CA ALA A 33 -0.72 -14.25 -21.42
C ALA A 33 -0.75 -14.62 -19.93
N LEU A 34 0.14 -14.03 -19.14
CA LEU A 34 0.12 -14.16 -17.67
C LEU A 34 -1.01 -13.33 -17.06
N LEU A 35 -1.28 -12.15 -17.59
CA LEU A 35 -2.39 -11.30 -17.12
C LEU A 35 -3.75 -11.96 -17.34
N GLU A 36 -3.97 -12.58 -18.49
CA GLU A 36 -5.24 -13.28 -18.83
C GLU A 36 -5.58 -14.39 -17.82
N LYS A 37 -4.58 -14.99 -17.16
CA LYS A 37 -4.77 -16.00 -16.10
C LYS A 37 -5.14 -15.41 -14.74
N SER A 38 -4.85 -14.13 -14.52
CA SER A 38 -5.14 -13.45 -13.25
C SER A 38 -6.56 -12.90 -13.25
N SER A 39 -7.34 -13.17 -12.20
CA SER A 39 -8.66 -12.55 -12.01
C SER A 39 -8.56 -11.04 -11.82
N PHE A 40 -7.53 -10.56 -11.13
CA PHE A 40 -7.22 -9.14 -10.92
C PHE A 40 -5.76 -8.85 -11.31
N PRO A 41 -5.49 -8.17 -12.45
CA PRO A 41 -4.15 -8.05 -13.04
C PRO A 41 -3.25 -7.01 -12.39
N PHE A 42 -3.75 -6.26 -11.41
CA PHE A 42 -3.04 -5.13 -10.80
C PHE A 42 -2.19 -5.55 -9.60
N SER A 43 -1.10 -4.81 -9.38
CA SER A 43 -0.19 -4.95 -8.25
C SER A 43 -0.86 -4.47 -6.97
N VAL A 44 -1.44 -5.40 -6.21
CA VAL A 44 -2.04 -5.13 -4.89
C VAL A 44 -0.97 -5.18 -3.82
N ILE A 45 -0.92 -4.13 -2.99
CA ILE A 45 -0.03 -4.03 -1.83
C ILE A 45 -0.74 -4.57 -0.58
N ILE A 46 -1.97 -4.12 -0.34
CA ILE A 46 -2.84 -4.59 0.76
C ILE A 46 -4.29 -4.70 0.24
N ASP A 47 -4.96 -5.79 0.60
CA ASP A 47 -6.38 -6.03 0.27
C ASP A 47 -7.22 -6.44 1.49
N SER A 48 -6.68 -6.33 2.71
CA SER A 48 -7.35 -6.77 3.95
C SER A 48 -8.41 -5.79 4.46
N ASP A 49 -8.38 -4.53 4.05
CA ASP A 49 -9.35 -3.52 4.50
C ASP A 49 -10.74 -3.77 3.87
N PRO A 50 -11.84 -3.65 4.63
CA PRO A 50 -13.18 -3.97 4.13
C PRO A 50 -13.71 -3.00 3.09
N LEU A 51 -13.22 -1.75 3.05
CA LEU A 51 -13.69 -0.69 2.18
C LEU A 51 -12.79 -0.42 1.00
N ALA A 52 -11.48 -0.52 1.20
CA ALA A 52 -10.49 -0.08 0.25
C ALA A 52 -9.40 -1.12 0.02
N ARG A 53 -8.69 -0.97 -1.09
CA ARG A 53 -7.45 -1.70 -1.38
C ARG A 53 -6.35 -0.71 -1.70
N LEU A 54 -5.12 -1.09 -1.39
CA LEU A 54 -3.94 -0.31 -1.69
C LEU A 54 -3.22 -0.91 -2.88
N LEU A 55 -3.09 -0.14 -3.96
CA LEU A 55 -2.43 -0.56 -5.20
C LEU A 55 -1.13 0.21 -5.41
N GLU A 56 -0.19 -0.43 -6.11
CA GLU A 56 1.03 0.22 -6.58
C GLU A 56 0.77 0.98 -7.88
N ALA A 57 1.30 2.21 -7.96
CA ALA A 57 1.28 3.02 -9.17
C ALA A 57 2.55 3.87 -9.31
N ARG A 58 2.70 4.50 -10.47
CA ARG A 58 3.82 5.39 -10.76
C ARG A 58 3.41 6.49 -11.73
N PHE A 59 3.93 7.68 -11.52
CA PHE A 59 3.94 8.74 -12.51
C PHE A 59 5.13 8.53 -13.44
N VAL A 60 4.89 8.55 -14.74
CA VAL A 60 5.92 8.34 -15.76
C VAL A 60 5.96 9.51 -16.73
N THR A 61 7.07 9.67 -17.44
CA THR A 61 7.17 10.59 -18.58
C THR A 61 6.53 9.97 -19.83
N ASP A 62 6.35 10.77 -20.87
CA ASP A 62 5.95 10.29 -22.21
C ASP A 62 6.92 9.24 -22.78
N ALA A 63 8.19 9.27 -22.35
CA ALA A 63 9.20 8.27 -22.71
C ALA A 63 9.15 6.99 -21.84
N GLY A 64 8.26 6.93 -20.86
CA GLY A 64 8.11 5.81 -19.94
C GLY A 64 9.06 5.82 -18.74
N SER A 65 9.89 6.84 -18.57
CA SER A 65 10.77 6.98 -17.41
C SER A 65 9.96 7.26 -16.14
N GLU A 66 10.28 6.59 -15.05
CA GLU A 66 9.59 6.80 -13.77
C GLU A 66 9.99 8.15 -13.15
N LEU A 67 9.00 8.96 -12.81
CA LEU A 67 9.18 10.23 -12.11
C LEU A 67 8.97 10.07 -10.62
N LYS A 68 7.90 9.36 -10.24
CA LYS A 68 7.51 9.21 -8.84
C LYS A 68 6.67 7.96 -8.64
N LYS A 69 6.99 7.17 -7.61
CA LYS A 69 6.14 6.05 -7.18
C LYS A 69 4.98 6.57 -6.31
N GLY A 70 3.82 5.96 -6.45
CA GLY A 70 2.62 6.28 -5.69
C GLY A 70 1.88 5.05 -5.20
N PHE A 71 1.13 5.21 -4.12
CA PHE A 71 0.14 4.25 -3.66
C PHE A 71 -1.26 4.78 -3.97
N LEU A 72 -2.12 3.94 -4.52
CA LEU A 72 -3.52 4.25 -4.79
C LEU A 72 -4.38 3.55 -3.75
N LEU A 73 -5.02 4.32 -2.88
CA LEU A 73 -6.07 3.82 -2.00
C LEU A 73 -7.39 3.89 -2.76
N VAL A 74 -7.94 2.74 -3.15
CA VAL A 74 -9.08 2.63 -4.08
C VAL A 74 -10.24 1.94 -3.39
N GLN A 75 -11.45 2.50 -3.51
CA GLN A 75 -12.68 1.88 -3.02
C GLN A 75 -12.96 0.54 -3.71
N LYS A 76 -13.38 -0.47 -2.93
CA LYS A 76 -13.75 -1.79 -3.47
C LYS A 76 -15.16 -1.75 -4.09
N ASP A 77 -15.37 -2.60 -5.10
CA ASP A 77 -16.71 -2.88 -5.64
C ASP A 77 -17.57 -3.69 -4.65
N GLN A 78 -16.93 -4.56 -3.87
CA GLN A 78 -17.54 -5.41 -2.86
C GLN A 78 -16.88 -5.17 -1.52
N TYR A 79 -17.69 -4.89 -0.52
CA TYR A 79 -17.23 -4.68 0.83
C TYR A 79 -17.27 -5.99 1.61
N SER A 80 -16.24 -6.26 2.41
CA SER A 80 -16.13 -7.49 3.20
C SER A 80 -16.54 -7.28 4.66
N PHE A 81 -17.65 -6.57 4.88
CA PHE A 81 -18.20 -6.37 6.21
C PHE A 81 -18.82 -7.65 6.76
N THR A 82 -18.58 -7.90 8.05
CA THR A 82 -19.34 -8.83 8.85
C THR A 82 -20.78 -8.32 8.93
N ARG A 83 -21.77 -9.13 8.56
CA ARG A 83 -23.17 -8.74 8.68
C ARG A 83 -23.51 -8.55 10.15
N ASP A 84 -23.83 -7.31 10.52
CA ASP A 84 -24.22 -6.94 11.88
C ASP A 84 -25.53 -6.13 11.83
N GLU A 85 -26.61 -6.72 12.34
CA GLU A 85 -27.93 -6.06 12.37
C GLU A 85 -27.96 -4.86 13.33
N LEU A 86 -27.04 -4.81 14.30
CA LEU A 86 -26.95 -3.71 15.27
C LEU A 86 -26.22 -2.49 14.68
N TRP A 87 -25.42 -2.70 13.64
CA TRP A 87 -24.63 -1.67 12.98
C TRP A 87 -24.82 -1.71 11.46
N PRO A 88 -26.04 -1.48 10.96
CA PRO A 88 -26.28 -1.52 9.53
C PRO A 88 -25.49 -0.42 8.83
N ILE A 89 -24.76 -0.81 7.78
CA ILE A 89 -23.93 0.08 6.98
C ILE A 89 -24.46 0.10 5.54
N HIS A 90 -24.57 1.28 4.97
CA HIS A 90 -25.15 1.51 3.64
C HIS A 90 -24.23 2.37 2.79
N ASN A 91 -24.53 2.50 1.49
CA ASN A 91 -23.65 3.27 0.59
C ASN A 91 -23.48 4.74 1.01
N ARG A 92 -24.47 5.36 1.66
CA ARG A 92 -24.33 6.73 2.19
C ARG A 92 -23.29 6.83 3.30
N ASP A 93 -23.23 5.83 4.17
CA ASP A 93 -22.19 5.75 5.20
C ASP A 93 -20.81 5.63 4.55
N ILE A 94 -20.73 4.87 3.45
CA ILE A 94 -19.47 4.73 2.68
C ILE A 94 -19.06 6.07 2.06
N ASP A 95 -20.00 6.78 1.42
CA ASP A 95 -19.76 8.12 0.89
C ASP A 95 -19.22 9.05 1.98
N ASP A 96 -19.87 9.09 3.15
CA ASP A 96 -19.45 9.90 4.29
C ASP A 96 -18.07 9.52 4.82
N TYR A 97 -17.74 8.23 4.87
CA TYR A 97 -16.42 7.77 5.27
C TYR A 97 -15.32 8.27 4.34
N TRP A 98 -15.55 8.23 3.02
CA TRP A 98 -14.58 8.76 2.05
C TRP A 98 -14.44 10.27 2.15
N GLN A 99 -15.52 11.02 2.37
CA GLN A 99 -15.43 12.47 2.59
C GLN A 99 -14.63 12.81 3.86
N LYS A 100 -14.89 12.11 4.97
CA LYS A 100 -14.14 12.30 6.24
C LYS A 100 -12.66 11.95 6.08
N THR A 101 -12.38 10.84 5.38
CA THR A 101 -11.01 10.41 5.07
C THR A 101 -10.28 11.46 4.26
N PHE A 102 -10.92 11.98 3.21
CA PHE A 102 -10.35 13.03 2.39
C PHE A 102 -10.09 14.30 3.19
N ALA A 103 -11.06 14.76 3.98
CA ALA A 103 -10.92 15.95 4.81
C ALA A 103 -9.77 15.84 5.81
N PHE A 104 -9.57 14.65 6.40
CA PHE A 104 -8.43 14.38 7.28
C PHE A 104 -7.09 14.60 6.56
N TYR A 105 -6.88 13.95 5.41
CA TYR A 105 -5.62 14.06 4.69
C TYR A 105 -5.43 15.42 4.01
N ALA A 106 -6.51 16.06 3.55
CA ALA A 106 -6.45 17.40 2.96
C ALA A 106 -6.13 18.50 3.98
N ALA A 107 -6.43 18.27 5.27
CA ALA A 107 -6.09 19.20 6.35
C ALA A 107 -4.60 19.13 6.77
N GLU A 108 -3.86 18.10 6.35
CA GLU A 108 -2.45 17.92 6.69
C GLU A 108 -1.59 18.99 5.97
N LYS A 109 -1.17 20.03 6.71
CA LYS A 109 -0.36 21.13 6.17
C LYS A 109 1.14 20.80 6.12
N GLU A 110 1.61 19.98 7.05
CA GLU A 110 3.01 19.61 7.17
C GLU A 110 3.29 18.34 6.36
N ASN A 111 4.10 18.46 5.31
CA ASN A 111 4.47 17.35 4.41
C ASN A 111 3.27 16.62 3.79
N PRO A 112 2.48 17.31 2.94
CA PRO A 112 1.34 16.68 2.27
C PRO A 112 1.81 15.50 1.43
N SER A 113 1.41 14.29 1.83
CA SER A 113 1.68 13.07 1.06
C SER A 113 0.61 12.79 0.02
N LEU A 114 -0.54 13.45 0.15
CA LEU A 114 -1.68 13.31 -0.74
C LEU A 114 -1.44 14.10 -2.03
N ILE A 115 -1.56 13.43 -3.16
CA ILE A 115 -1.48 14.01 -4.50
C ILE A 115 -2.90 14.13 -5.03
N LEU A 116 -3.31 15.36 -5.37
CA LEU A 116 -4.64 15.65 -5.89
C LEU A 116 -4.63 15.82 -7.41
N LEU A 117 -5.60 15.19 -8.07
CA LEU A 117 -5.87 15.39 -9.48
C LEU A 117 -6.87 16.56 -9.66
N ALA A 118 -6.75 17.31 -10.75
CA ALA A 118 -7.49 18.56 -10.95
C ALA A 118 -9.02 18.39 -10.85
N ASP A 119 -9.56 17.27 -11.35
CA ASP A 119 -11.01 17.02 -11.38
C ASP A 119 -11.53 16.23 -10.16
N GLN A 120 -10.65 15.91 -9.20
CA GLN A 120 -10.96 15.02 -8.07
C GLN A 120 -11.86 15.69 -7.01
N MET A 121 -11.99 17.02 -7.04
CA MET A 121 -12.84 17.79 -6.13
C MET A 121 -13.99 18.48 -6.85
N ASP A 122 -15.12 18.63 -6.17
CA ASP A 122 -16.19 19.52 -6.61
C ASP A 122 -15.91 20.99 -6.24
N LYS A 123 -16.78 21.89 -6.69
CA LYS A 123 -16.67 23.33 -6.38
C LYS A 123 -16.81 23.67 -4.89
N LYS A 124 -17.27 22.73 -4.07
CA LYS A 124 -17.43 22.86 -2.61
C LYS A 124 -16.25 22.25 -1.85
N GLY A 125 -15.26 21.69 -2.55
CA GLY A 125 -14.10 21.02 -1.95
C GLY A 125 -14.38 19.59 -1.49
N ASN A 126 -15.51 18.98 -1.89
CA ASN A 126 -15.78 17.57 -1.58
C ASN A 126 -15.07 16.66 -2.58
N LEU A 127 -14.68 15.47 -2.10
CA LEU A 127 -14.10 14.43 -2.96
C LEU A 127 -15.17 13.90 -3.92
N ARG A 128 -14.83 13.73 -5.20
CA ARG A 128 -15.71 13.12 -6.21
C ARG A 128 -15.26 11.69 -6.53
N PRO A 129 -16.19 10.74 -6.67
CA PRO A 129 -15.84 9.41 -7.16
C PRO A 129 -15.59 9.45 -8.67
N PHE A 130 -14.53 8.79 -9.14
CA PHE A 130 -14.26 8.61 -10.57
C PHE A 130 -15.30 7.68 -11.22
N GLN A 131 -15.48 7.82 -12.53
CA GLN A 131 -16.35 6.93 -13.31
C GLN A 131 -15.91 5.46 -13.23
N SER A 132 -16.88 4.54 -13.39
CA SER A 132 -16.60 3.11 -13.59
C SER A 132 -15.52 2.88 -14.63
N LEU A 133 -14.64 1.92 -14.38
CA LEU A 133 -13.45 1.70 -15.19
C LEU A 133 -13.19 0.22 -15.42
N PHE A 134 -13.07 -0.15 -16.69
CA PHE A 134 -12.69 -1.48 -17.14
C PHE A 134 -11.30 -1.46 -17.76
N PHE A 135 -10.68 -2.63 -17.80
CA PHE A 135 -9.34 -2.83 -18.32
C PHE A 135 -9.32 -4.02 -19.27
N CYS A 136 -8.81 -3.80 -20.48
CA CYS A 136 -8.52 -4.87 -21.44
C CYS A 136 -7.09 -5.36 -21.20
N LYS A 137 -6.93 -6.55 -20.62
CA LYS A 137 -5.63 -7.19 -20.32
C LYS A 137 -4.79 -7.43 -21.58
N ARG A 138 -5.45 -7.64 -22.73
CA ARG A 138 -4.80 -7.92 -24.01
C ARG A 138 -4.15 -6.67 -24.62
N LYS A 139 -4.89 -5.56 -24.65
CA LYS A 139 -4.42 -4.28 -25.20
C LYS A 139 -3.79 -3.35 -24.14
N GLN A 140 -3.93 -3.71 -22.87
CA GLN A 140 -3.52 -2.93 -21.70
C GLN A 140 -4.09 -1.50 -21.67
N VAL A 141 -5.36 -1.37 -22.05
CA VAL A 141 -6.07 -0.08 -22.10
C VAL A 141 -7.25 -0.06 -21.14
N PHE A 142 -7.46 1.11 -20.54
CA PHE A 142 -8.61 1.40 -19.69
C PHE A 142 -9.73 2.04 -20.50
N PHE A 143 -10.99 1.77 -20.14
CA PHE A 143 -12.16 2.34 -20.80
C PHE A 143 -13.38 2.34 -19.86
N PRO A 144 -14.32 3.29 -20.03
CA PRO A 144 -15.59 3.27 -19.31
C PRO A 144 -16.52 2.19 -19.91
N PRO A 145 -17.41 1.56 -19.12
CA PRO A 145 -18.33 0.55 -19.64
C PRO A 145 -19.41 1.19 -20.53
N PRO A 146 -19.47 0.90 -21.85
CA PRO A 146 -20.54 1.41 -22.69
C PRO A 146 -21.84 0.62 -22.48
N CYS A 147 -22.98 1.29 -22.66
CA CYS A 147 -24.28 0.64 -22.68
C CYS A 147 -24.41 -0.22 -23.95
N PRO A 148 -24.73 -1.53 -23.83
CA PRO A 148 -24.88 -2.40 -25.00
C PRO A 148 -25.94 -1.93 -26.03
N GLN A 149 -26.93 -1.13 -25.59
CA GLN A 149 -28.03 -0.68 -26.45
C GLN A 149 -27.71 0.58 -27.27
N CYS A 150 -27.08 1.58 -26.65
CA CYS A 150 -26.86 2.89 -27.26
C CYS A 150 -25.39 3.30 -27.37
N GLY A 151 -24.46 2.56 -26.79
CA GLY A 151 -23.02 2.86 -26.79
C GLY A 151 -22.58 3.95 -25.80
N LEU A 152 -23.52 4.72 -25.22
CA LEU A 152 -23.20 5.74 -24.21
C LEU A 152 -22.75 5.09 -22.89
N PRO A 153 -21.88 5.73 -22.09
CA PRO A 153 -21.40 5.18 -20.82
C PRO A 153 -22.54 4.78 -19.87
N LEU A 154 -22.36 3.66 -19.16
CA LEU A 154 -23.21 3.29 -18.04
C LEU A 154 -22.86 4.15 -16.81
N GLU A 155 -23.87 4.50 -16.03
CA GLU A 155 -23.75 5.30 -14.80
C GLU A 155 -24.33 4.54 -13.62
N GLN A 156 -23.90 4.87 -12.40
CA GLN A 156 -24.53 4.31 -11.19
C GLN A 156 -25.89 4.95 -10.95
N CYS A 157 -26.88 4.12 -10.60
CA CYS A 157 -28.19 4.59 -10.19
C CYS A 157 -28.20 4.98 -8.71
N TYR A 158 -28.51 6.25 -8.44
CA TYR A 158 -28.71 6.79 -7.08
C TYR A 158 -30.19 7.08 -6.78
N ASP A 159 -31.10 6.77 -7.72
CA ASP A 159 -32.54 7.01 -7.59
C ASP A 159 -33.22 5.79 -6.95
N ASP A 160 -33.48 5.90 -5.65
CA ASP A 160 -34.10 4.84 -4.84
C ASP A 160 -35.49 4.44 -5.36
N ASP A 161 -36.27 5.38 -5.90
CA ASP A 161 -37.61 5.11 -6.44
C ASP A 161 -37.52 4.34 -7.75
N LEU A 162 -36.51 4.65 -8.58
CA LEU A 162 -36.24 3.90 -9.81
C LEU A 162 -35.78 2.48 -9.49
N LEU A 163 -34.87 2.30 -8.52
CA LEU A 163 -34.41 0.97 -8.08
C LEU A 163 -35.55 0.14 -7.51
N THR A 164 -36.36 0.71 -6.63
CA THR A 164 -37.49 0.01 -6.00
C THR A 164 -38.52 -0.44 -7.04
N ARG A 165 -38.84 0.40 -8.03
CA ARG A 165 -39.74 0.02 -9.14
C ARG A 165 -39.20 -1.11 -10.01
N ALA A 166 -37.88 -1.25 -10.09
CA ALA A 166 -37.21 -2.35 -10.78
C ALA A 166 -37.08 -3.61 -9.89
N GLY A 167 -37.59 -3.59 -8.66
CA GLY A 167 -37.44 -4.70 -7.70
C GLY A 167 -36.03 -4.82 -7.11
N LEU A 168 -35.23 -3.75 -7.18
CA LEU A 168 -33.86 -3.71 -6.69
C LEU A 168 -33.79 -3.00 -5.33
N LEU A 169 -32.79 -3.35 -4.53
CA LEU A 169 -32.54 -2.69 -3.26
C LEU A 169 -32.16 -1.21 -3.47
N PRO A 170 -32.70 -0.26 -2.70
CA PRO A 170 -32.34 1.14 -2.84
C PRO A 170 -30.88 1.40 -2.48
N TYR A 171 -30.28 2.45 -3.07
CA TYR A 171 -28.89 2.85 -2.83
C TYR A 171 -28.69 3.32 -1.38
N SER A 172 -29.65 4.09 -0.85
CA SER A 172 -29.50 4.75 0.44
C SER A 172 -29.57 3.83 1.65
N ILE A 173 -30.17 2.66 1.51
CA ILE A 173 -30.42 1.70 2.60
C ILE A 173 -29.83 0.32 2.32
N SER A 174 -28.89 0.22 1.37
CA SER A 174 -28.15 -1.02 1.12
C SER A 174 -26.71 -0.74 0.72
N LEU A 175 -25.89 -1.78 0.64
CA LEU A 175 -24.55 -1.74 0.04
C LEU A 175 -24.54 -2.18 -1.43
N LYS A 176 -25.70 -2.63 -1.96
CA LYS A 176 -25.82 -3.02 -3.36
C LYS A 176 -25.81 -1.74 -4.21
N ARG A 177 -25.06 -1.79 -5.30
CA ARG A 177 -24.92 -0.71 -6.27
C ARG A 177 -25.28 -1.28 -7.63
N TYR A 178 -25.79 -0.43 -8.52
CA TYR A 178 -26.25 -0.86 -9.84
C TYR A 178 -25.83 0.15 -10.89
N LEU A 179 -25.27 -0.35 -11.99
CA LEU A 179 -25.09 0.43 -13.20
C LEU A 179 -26.34 0.38 -14.06
N PHE A 180 -26.68 1.48 -14.71
CA PHE A 180 -27.78 1.57 -15.67
C PHE A 180 -27.47 2.61 -16.75
N CYS A 181 -28.25 2.62 -17.82
CA CYS A 181 -28.14 3.64 -18.85
C CYS A 181 -29.20 4.74 -18.66
N PRO A 182 -28.81 5.98 -18.30
CA PRO A 182 -29.77 7.06 -18.09
C PRO A 182 -30.47 7.49 -19.38
N SER A 183 -29.86 7.27 -20.55
CA SER A 183 -30.49 7.57 -21.85
C SER A 183 -31.52 6.52 -22.29
N CYS A 184 -31.34 5.26 -21.91
CA CYS A 184 -32.24 4.17 -22.26
C CYS A 184 -33.37 3.97 -21.22
N SER A 185 -33.15 4.37 -19.97
CA SER A 185 -34.13 4.20 -18.88
C SER A 185 -35.49 4.85 -19.14
N PRO A 186 -35.58 6.14 -19.56
CA PRO A 186 -36.87 6.78 -19.83
C PRO A 186 -37.68 6.12 -20.95
N ARG A 187 -37.05 5.24 -21.77
CA ARG A 187 -37.71 4.53 -22.87
C ARG A 187 -38.23 3.15 -22.45
N GLY A 188 -38.15 2.81 -21.16
CA GLY A 188 -38.51 1.49 -20.64
C GLY A 188 -37.55 0.37 -21.07
N ARG A 189 -36.30 0.73 -21.42
CA ARG A 189 -35.29 -0.20 -21.99
C ARG A 189 -33.99 -0.26 -21.18
N ALA A 190 -33.98 0.22 -19.94
CA ALA A 190 -32.77 0.13 -19.13
C ALA A 190 -32.69 -1.24 -18.46
N ASP A 191 -31.68 -2.01 -18.87
CA ASP A 191 -31.15 -3.08 -18.05
C ASP A 191 -30.35 -2.47 -16.89
N PHE A 192 -30.37 -3.18 -15.76
CA PHE A 192 -29.50 -2.91 -14.63
C PHE A 192 -28.39 -3.96 -14.56
N TYR A 193 -27.21 -3.52 -14.16
CA TYR A 193 -26.03 -4.37 -14.03
C TYR A 193 -25.43 -4.28 -12.64
N VAL A 194 -24.99 -5.42 -12.11
CA VAL A 194 -24.31 -5.56 -10.81
C VAL A 194 -22.94 -6.23 -11.05
N ALA A 195 -21.97 -5.95 -10.18
CA ALA A 195 -20.66 -6.58 -10.27
C ALA A 195 -20.77 -8.11 -10.18
N GLU A 196 -21.55 -8.62 -9.22
CA GLU A 196 -21.84 -10.05 -9.02
C GLU A 196 -23.27 -10.24 -8.49
N LEU A 197 -23.95 -11.28 -8.99
CA LEU A 197 -25.29 -11.65 -8.59
C LEU A 197 -25.28 -12.40 -7.25
N GLY A 198 -26.22 -12.06 -6.38
CA GLY A 198 -26.55 -12.79 -5.17
C GLY A 198 -27.76 -13.72 -5.38
N SER A 199 -27.95 -14.66 -4.46
CA SER A 199 -29.07 -15.62 -4.50
C SER A 199 -30.47 -14.97 -4.43
N SER A 200 -30.56 -13.77 -3.86
CA SER A 200 -31.81 -13.00 -3.73
C SER A 200 -32.02 -11.98 -4.85
N ASP A 201 -31.10 -11.86 -5.81
CA ASP A 201 -31.21 -10.86 -6.87
C ASP A 201 -32.27 -11.27 -7.91
N PRO A 202 -33.05 -10.33 -8.47
CA PRO A 202 -34.09 -10.68 -9.45
C PRO A 202 -33.47 -11.16 -10.76
N SER A 203 -34.17 -12.05 -11.48
CA SER A 203 -33.69 -12.64 -12.74
C SER A 203 -33.49 -11.64 -13.88
N THR A 204 -34.03 -10.43 -13.75
CA THR A 204 -33.85 -9.32 -14.70
C THR A 204 -32.51 -8.60 -14.50
N LEU A 205 -31.84 -8.77 -13.35
CA LEU A 205 -30.55 -8.17 -13.07
C LEU A 205 -29.44 -8.97 -13.76
N LYS A 206 -28.51 -8.27 -14.39
CA LYS A 206 -27.38 -8.86 -15.14
C LYS A 206 -26.08 -8.63 -14.38
N ASP A 207 -25.18 -9.61 -14.38
CA ASP A 207 -23.85 -9.43 -13.77
C ASP A 207 -22.83 -8.81 -14.75
N ARG A 208 -21.59 -8.65 -14.26
CA ARG A 208 -20.46 -8.18 -15.09
C ARG A 208 -20.16 -9.08 -16.28
N TRP A 209 -20.38 -10.38 -16.17
CA TRP A 209 -20.06 -11.33 -17.24
C TRP A 209 -21.05 -11.21 -18.39
N VAL A 210 -22.33 -11.09 -18.06
CA VAL A 210 -23.39 -10.80 -19.03
C VAL A 210 -23.12 -9.46 -19.71
N LEU A 211 -22.80 -8.41 -18.95
CA LEU A 211 -22.45 -7.09 -19.51
C LEU A 211 -21.30 -7.19 -20.52
N ILE A 212 -20.21 -7.88 -20.16
CA ILE A 212 -19.06 -8.07 -21.04
C ILE A 212 -19.49 -8.77 -22.33
N GLN A 213 -20.28 -9.84 -22.25
CA GLN A 213 -20.74 -10.58 -23.42
C GLN A 213 -21.64 -9.74 -24.33
N GLU A 214 -22.51 -8.90 -23.76
CA GLU A 214 -23.43 -8.06 -24.53
C GLU A 214 -22.72 -6.99 -25.36
N TRP A 215 -21.47 -6.62 -25.05
CA TRP A 215 -20.67 -5.77 -25.94
C TRP A 215 -20.34 -6.43 -27.28
N GLY A 216 -20.40 -7.75 -27.37
CA GLY A 216 -20.32 -8.47 -28.65
C GLY A 216 -21.52 -8.21 -29.57
N LEU A 217 -22.60 -7.60 -29.05
CA LEU A 217 -23.79 -7.25 -29.83
C LEU A 217 -23.70 -5.86 -30.46
N PHE A 218 -22.62 -5.11 -30.22
CA PHE A 218 -22.44 -3.81 -30.87
C PHE A 218 -22.47 -4.01 -32.39
N PRO A 219 -23.40 -3.33 -33.11
CA PRO A 219 -23.41 -3.41 -34.55
C PRO A 219 -22.08 -2.88 -35.08
N ASN A 220 -21.41 -3.61 -35.97
CA ASN A 220 -20.12 -3.27 -36.60
C ASN A 220 -20.03 -1.85 -37.23
N ASN A 221 -21.12 -1.08 -37.26
CA ASN A 221 -21.25 0.24 -37.88
C ASN A 221 -21.59 1.38 -36.89
N LYS A 222 -21.58 1.17 -35.57
CA LYS A 222 -21.83 2.27 -34.61
C LYS A 222 -20.53 2.84 -34.04
N THR A 223 -20.10 3.96 -34.62
CA THR A 223 -19.13 4.96 -34.12
C THR A 223 -19.54 5.64 -32.79
N GLN A 224 -20.49 5.07 -32.02
CA GLN A 224 -21.11 5.78 -30.89
C GLN A 224 -20.50 5.47 -29.51
N ALA A 225 -19.81 4.34 -29.35
CA ALA A 225 -19.12 4.04 -28.09
C ALA A 225 -17.74 4.72 -28.10
N VAL A 226 -17.74 6.02 -27.81
CA VAL A 226 -16.52 6.82 -27.63
C VAL A 226 -15.65 6.09 -26.60
N ASP A 227 -14.39 5.83 -26.96
CA ASP A 227 -13.37 5.17 -26.13
C ASP A 227 -13.54 3.66 -25.86
N PHE A 228 -14.46 2.95 -26.52
CA PHE A 228 -14.52 1.48 -26.41
C PHE A 228 -13.45 0.80 -27.27
N PRO A 229 -12.47 0.09 -26.67
CA PRO A 229 -11.29 -0.37 -27.40
C PRO A 229 -11.57 -1.53 -28.36
N CYS A 230 -12.74 -2.17 -28.30
CA CYS A 230 -13.03 -3.33 -29.14
C CYS A 230 -13.68 -2.97 -30.48
N GLY A 231 -14.09 -1.72 -30.73
CA GLY A 231 -14.79 -1.32 -31.96
C GLY A 231 -14.02 -1.64 -33.24
N GLU A 232 -12.70 -1.42 -33.23
CA GLU A 232 -11.80 -1.70 -34.37
C GLU A 232 -10.69 -2.71 -34.00
N CYS A 233 -10.90 -3.49 -32.95
CA CYS A 233 -9.85 -4.37 -32.41
C CYS A 233 -9.68 -5.64 -33.25
N SER A 234 -8.44 -5.93 -33.66
CA SER A 234 -8.07 -7.16 -34.36
C SER A 234 -8.39 -8.45 -33.58
N ASP A 235 -8.46 -8.37 -32.25
CA ASP A 235 -8.78 -9.50 -31.37
C ASP A 235 -10.30 -9.69 -31.15
N TYR A 236 -11.15 -8.84 -31.74
CA TYR A 236 -12.62 -8.92 -31.59
C TYR A 236 -13.20 -10.30 -31.94
N PRO A 237 -12.82 -10.96 -33.06
CA PRO A 237 -13.36 -12.29 -33.40
C PRO A 237 -13.01 -13.37 -32.37
N ASP A 238 -11.86 -13.27 -31.71
CA ASP A 238 -11.47 -14.18 -30.64
C ASP A 238 -12.23 -13.88 -29.33
N CYS A 239 -12.44 -12.60 -29.03
CA CYS A 239 -13.14 -12.15 -27.83
C CYS A 239 -14.64 -12.44 -27.85
N PHE A 240 -15.33 -12.12 -28.96
CA PHE A 240 -16.79 -12.15 -29.08
C PHE A 240 -17.32 -13.14 -30.13
N GLY A 241 -16.45 -13.75 -30.92
CA GLY A 241 -16.80 -14.85 -31.83
C GLY A 241 -16.80 -16.20 -31.12
N GLN A 242 -16.38 -17.26 -31.82
CA GLN A 242 -16.52 -18.63 -31.34
C GLN A 242 -15.72 -18.94 -30.07
N LYS A 243 -14.54 -18.32 -29.89
CA LYS A 243 -13.67 -18.58 -28.73
C LYS A 243 -14.14 -17.90 -27.43
N LYS A 244 -15.04 -16.91 -27.52
CA LYS A 244 -15.65 -16.20 -26.37
C LYS A 244 -14.64 -15.76 -25.29
N GLN A 245 -13.49 -15.23 -25.69
CA GLN A 245 -12.40 -14.91 -24.76
C GLN A 245 -12.58 -13.59 -23.98
N ALA A 246 -13.61 -12.79 -24.27
CA ALA A 246 -13.82 -11.49 -23.64
C ALA A 246 -13.80 -11.51 -22.09
N PRO A 247 -14.46 -12.47 -21.38
CA PRO A 247 -14.43 -12.53 -19.91
C PRO A 247 -13.02 -12.71 -19.32
N TRP A 248 -12.11 -13.36 -20.05
CA TRP A 248 -10.74 -13.59 -19.58
C TRP A 248 -9.85 -12.37 -19.84
N ARG A 249 -10.16 -11.63 -20.91
CA ARG A 249 -9.38 -10.48 -21.40
C ARG A 249 -9.86 -9.15 -20.85
N ILE A 250 -11.09 -9.05 -20.38
CA ILE A 250 -11.67 -7.82 -19.86
C ILE A 250 -12.04 -7.99 -18.39
N VAL A 251 -11.64 -7.04 -17.56
CA VAL A 251 -11.92 -7.05 -16.12
C VAL A 251 -12.28 -5.64 -15.64
N PRO A 252 -13.22 -5.49 -14.69
CA PRO A 252 -13.37 -4.21 -14.01
C PRO A 252 -12.09 -3.89 -13.20
N PHE A 253 -11.53 -2.70 -13.41
CA PHE A 253 -10.66 -2.10 -12.40
C PHE A 253 -11.52 -1.68 -11.19
N SER A 254 -12.64 -1.02 -11.51
CA SER A 254 -13.75 -0.76 -10.60
C SER A 254 -15.04 -0.78 -11.42
N PHE A 255 -15.94 -1.70 -11.09
CA PHE A 255 -17.23 -1.87 -11.76
C PHE A 255 -18.13 -0.67 -11.51
N TYR A 256 -18.16 -0.13 -10.28
CA TYR A 256 -18.92 1.07 -9.95
C TYR A 256 -18.04 2.32 -9.97
N PRO A 257 -18.63 3.54 -9.97
CA PRO A 257 -17.90 4.74 -9.61
C PRO A 257 -17.22 4.57 -8.25
N PHE A 258 -15.99 5.07 -8.15
CA PHE A 258 -15.12 4.77 -7.01
C PHE A 258 -14.36 5.99 -6.53
N TYR A 259 -14.23 6.12 -5.21
CA TYR A 259 -13.28 7.03 -4.63
C TYR A 259 -11.86 6.47 -4.72
N MET A 260 -10.91 7.37 -4.93
CA MET A 260 -9.49 7.07 -4.95
C MET A 260 -8.73 8.21 -4.28
N LEU A 261 -7.71 7.88 -3.50
CA LEU A 261 -6.70 8.82 -2.99
C LEU A 261 -5.31 8.36 -3.43
N ILE A 262 -4.46 9.30 -3.84
CA ILE A 262 -3.11 9.03 -4.31
C ILE A 262 -2.13 9.52 -3.26
N PHE A 263 -1.31 8.62 -2.75
CA PHE A 263 -0.23 8.94 -1.84
C PHE A 263 1.10 8.78 -2.55
N GLU A 264 2.10 9.56 -2.16
CA GLU A 264 3.48 9.18 -2.46
C GLU A 264 3.78 7.79 -1.87
N ALA A 265 4.49 6.95 -2.63
CA ALA A 265 4.79 5.60 -2.18
C ALA A 265 5.59 5.60 -0.87
N MET A 266 5.18 4.73 0.04
CA MET A 266 5.90 4.47 1.28
C MET A 266 6.92 3.35 1.07
N SER A 267 7.91 3.28 1.94
CA SER A 267 9.03 2.35 1.80
C SER A 267 8.68 0.96 2.36
N LEU A 268 8.11 0.88 3.55
CA LEU A 268 7.78 -0.37 4.23
C LEU A 268 6.46 -0.26 5.00
N ASN A 269 5.77 -1.39 5.17
CA ASN A 269 4.73 -1.50 6.17
C ASN A 269 5.34 -1.44 7.58
N GLY A 270 4.62 -0.87 8.54
CA GLY A 270 5.09 -0.70 9.92
C GLY A 270 5.52 -2.01 10.58
N MET A 271 4.82 -3.12 10.33
CA MET A 271 5.18 -4.43 10.89
C MET A 271 6.51 -4.96 10.32
N ASP A 272 6.76 -4.73 9.03
CA ASP A 272 8.00 -5.15 8.38
C ASP A 272 9.16 -4.28 8.85
N PHE A 273 8.95 -2.97 8.89
CA PHE A 273 9.92 -2.01 9.44
C PHE A 273 10.32 -2.37 10.87
N LEU A 274 9.36 -2.62 11.76
CA LEU A 274 9.63 -2.97 13.16
C LEU A 274 10.37 -4.31 13.28
N SER A 275 10.05 -5.30 12.43
CA SER A 275 10.74 -6.59 12.41
C SER A 275 12.22 -6.40 12.01
N LEU A 276 12.46 -5.69 10.91
CA LEU A 276 13.81 -5.39 10.40
C LEU A 276 14.61 -4.54 11.38
N LEU A 277 13.99 -3.51 11.96
CA LEU A 277 14.59 -2.65 12.98
C LEU A 277 15.03 -3.45 14.22
N SER A 278 14.25 -4.47 14.59
CA SER A 278 14.58 -5.38 15.69
C SER A 278 15.68 -6.39 15.35
N GLY A 279 16.18 -6.40 14.10
CA GLY A 279 17.24 -7.29 13.64
C GLY A 279 16.77 -8.54 12.90
N ALA A 280 15.52 -8.57 12.38
CA ALA A 280 15.09 -9.65 11.51
C ALA A 280 15.89 -9.66 10.20
N PRO A 281 16.35 -10.83 9.71
CA PRO A 281 16.91 -10.92 8.37
C PRO A 281 15.87 -10.57 7.30
N TRP A 282 16.33 -9.90 6.23
CA TRP A 282 15.49 -9.58 5.07
C TRP A 282 14.85 -10.84 4.46
N ALA A 283 15.63 -11.92 4.31
CA ALA A 283 15.13 -13.17 3.75
C ALA A 283 14.03 -13.82 4.60
N GLU A 284 14.12 -13.72 5.93
CA GLU A 284 13.10 -14.23 6.84
C GLU A 284 11.80 -13.40 6.73
N THR A 285 11.95 -12.08 6.62
CA THR A 285 10.81 -11.16 6.42
C THR A 285 10.12 -11.45 5.08
N GLU A 286 10.89 -11.61 4.00
CA GLU A 286 10.40 -11.98 2.66
C GLU A 286 9.63 -13.32 2.71
N ALA A 287 10.21 -14.37 3.29
CA ALA A 287 9.57 -15.68 3.41
C ALA A 287 8.25 -15.64 4.20
N ARG A 288 8.18 -14.82 5.26
CA ARG A 288 6.95 -14.61 6.03
C ARG A 288 5.86 -13.90 5.23
N LEU A 289 6.23 -12.97 4.34
CA LEU A 289 5.28 -12.30 3.46
C LEU A 289 4.82 -13.24 2.33
N GLU A 290 5.70 -14.12 1.84
CA GLU A 290 5.38 -15.13 0.83
C GLU A 290 4.34 -16.12 1.33
N SER A 291 4.48 -16.61 2.58
CA SER A 291 3.49 -17.52 3.18
C SER A 291 2.11 -16.89 3.34
N LYS A 292 2.04 -15.56 3.44
CA LYS A 292 0.81 -14.77 3.47
C LYS A 292 0.32 -14.31 2.09
N GLN A 293 1.06 -14.64 1.03
CA GLN A 293 0.78 -14.22 -0.35
C GLN A 293 0.78 -12.68 -0.55
N GLU A 294 1.57 -11.95 0.24
CA GLU A 294 1.63 -10.48 0.23
C GLU A 294 2.69 -9.95 -0.76
N ALA A 295 2.53 -10.31 -2.04
CA ALA A 295 3.51 -10.02 -3.10
C ALA A 295 3.87 -8.52 -3.24
N GLY A 296 2.93 -7.61 -2.98
CA GLY A 296 3.21 -6.18 -3.03
C GLY A 296 4.15 -5.69 -1.91
N ARG A 297 4.00 -6.21 -0.68
CA ARG A 297 4.91 -5.89 0.43
C ARG A 297 6.30 -6.50 0.23
N ILE A 298 6.38 -7.67 -0.43
CA ILE A 298 7.66 -8.26 -0.84
C ILE A 298 8.41 -7.31 -1.79
N ARG A 299 7.73 -6.76 -2.80
CA ARG A 299 8.35 -5.77 -3.71
C ARG A 299 8.88 -4.54 -2.97
N CYS A 300 8.13 -4.03 -1.99
CA CYS A 300 8.60 -2.94 -1.12
C CYS A 300 9.92 -3.32 -0.42
N CYS A 301 9.99 -4.49 0.21
CA CYS A 301 11.20 -4.98 0.87
C CYS A 301 12.39 -5.13 -0.11
N GLN A 302 12.16 -5.77 -1.27
CA GLN A 302 13.18 -5.98 -2.30
C GLN A 302 13.74 -4.69 -2.87
N SER A 303 12.93 -3.62 -2.92
CA SER A 303 13.36 -2.31 -3.41
C SER A 303 14.37 -1.61 -2.49
N LEU A 304 14.41 -1.99 -1.21
CA LEU A 304 15.25 -1.38 -0.18
C LEU A 304 16.46 -2.22 0.20
N LYS A 305 16.46 -3.50 -0.18
CA LYS A 305 17.53 -4.44 0.15
C LYS A 305 18.87 -3.84 -0.28
N PRO A 306 19.81 -3.62 0.65
CA PRO A 306 21.10 -3.02 0.34
C PRO A 306 21.80 -3.85 -0.75
N ARG A 307 22.03 -3.25 -1.92
CA ARG A 307 22.68 -3.92 -3.06
C ARG A 307 24.21 -3.90 -2.96
N GLY A 308 24.77 -3.30 -1.90
CA GLY A 308 26.21 -3.19 -1.70
C GLY A 308 26.60 -2.99 -0.22
N PRO A 309 27.90 -3.07 0.09
CA PRO A 309 28.44 -3.05 1.45
C PRO A 309 28.37 -1.70 2.18
N GLY A 310 27.79 -0.65 1.57
CA GLY A 310 27.82 0.72 2.09
C GLY A 310 26.61 1.17 2.93
N THR A 311 25.53 0.40 2.99
CA THR A 311 24.31 0.81 3.72
C THR A 311 24.10 -0.09 4.94
N ALA A 312 24.85 0.20 6.01
CA ALA A 312 24.60 -0.44 7.29
C ALA A 312 23.18 -0.06 7.77
N PRO A 313 22.37 -1.03 8.24
CA PRO A 313 21.02 -0.75 8.72
C PRO A 313 21.02 -0.01 10.08
N SER A 314 22.14 -0.04 10.80
CA SER A 314 22.29 0.46 12.18
C SER A 314 23.65 1.14 12.37
N LEU A 315 23.74 2.04 13.34
CA LEU A 315 24.97 2.73 13.75
C LEU A 315 25.92 1.77 14.45
N TYR A 316 25.37 0.93 15.32
CA TYR A 316 26.15 -0.01 16.11
C TYR A 316 25.97 -1.45 15.61
N PRO A 317 27.05 -2.25 15.56
CA PRO A 317 26.94 -3.67 15.25
C PRO A 317 26.04 -4.40 16.25
N HIS A 318 25.39 -5.48 15.81
CA HIS A 318 24.48 -6.27 16.64
C HIS A 318 25.11 -6.89 17.90
N GLN A 319 26.44 -6.90 18.02
CA GLN A 319 27.18 -7.36 19.19
C GLN A 319 27.48 -6.23 20.20
N ASP A 320 27.32 -4.97 19.81
CA ASP A 320 27.56 -3.82 20.69
C ASP A 320 26.36 -3.62 21.63
N GLU A 321 26.62 -3.38 22.91
CA GLU A 321 25.57 -3.14 23.91
C GLU A 321 24.72 -1.89 23.61
N ARG A 322 25.28 -0.93 22.84
CA ARG A 322 24.58 0.28 22.39
C ARG A 322 23.53 -0.01 21.34
N TYR A 323 23.59 -1.17 20.67
CA TYR A 323 22.56 -1.58 19.72
C TYR A 323 21.17 -1.67 20.39
N PHE A 324 21.10 -2.06 21.66
CA PHE A 324 19.84 -2.03 22.42
C PHE A 324 19.24 -0.62 22.46
N GLY A 325 20.06 0.37 22.85
CA GLY A 325 19.64 1.76 22.95
C GLY A 325 19.23 2.35 21.61
N GLU A 326 19.92 1.98 20.54
CA GLU A 326 19.56 2.35 19.17
C GLU A 326 18.18 1.81 18.76
N VAL A 327 17.93 0.51 18.96
CA VAL A 327 16.62 -0.09 18.63
C VAL A 327 15.51 0.55 19.47
N LEU A 328 15.75 0.79 20.76
CA LEU A 328 14.78 1.45 21.64
C LEU A 328 14.48 2.87 21.17
N PHE A 329 15.51 3.67 20.88
CA PHE A 329 15.34 5.04 20.39
C PHE A 329 14.52 5.10 19.10
N LEU A 330 14.82 4.22 18.14
CA LEU A 330 14.13 4.20 16.85
C LEU A 330 12.68 3.70 16.97
N LYS A 331 12.40 2.71 17.84
CA LYS A 331 11.02 2.28 18.13
C LYS A 331 10.21 3.35 18.84
N LEU A 332 10.80 4.06 19.82
CA LEU A 332 10.14 5.20 20.47
C LEU A 332 9.90 6.35 19.49
N SER A 333 10.83 6.58 18.56
CA SER A 333 10.65 7.56 17.48
C SER A 333 9.51 7.18 16.53
N PHE A 334 9.38 5.89 16.20
CA PHE A 334 8.26 5.37 15.42
C PHE A 334 6.92 5.60 16.13
N LEU A 335 6.86 5.36 17.44
CA LEU A 335 5.67 5.62 18.24
C LEU A 335 5.37 7.13 18.37
N GLY A 336 6.40 7.96 18.47
CA GLY A 336 6.27 9.42 18.49
C GLY A 336 5.65 10.00 17.21
N GLU A 337 6.08 9.50 16.04
CA GLU A 337 5.52 9.91 14.74
C GLU A 337 4.03 9.56 14.58
N LEU A 338 3.52 8.60 15.36
CA LEU A 338 2.11 8.21 15.35
C LEU A 338 1.22 9.09 16.22
N ILE A 339 1.78 9.86 17.16
CA ILE A 339 1.03 10.70 18.10
C ILE A 339 0.05 11.64 17.39
N PRO A 340 0.46 12.43 16.37
CA PRO A 340 -0.47 13.35 15.71
C PRO A 340 -1.68 12.61 15.12
N THR A 341 -1.46 11.43 14.56
CA THR A 341 -2.54 10.63 13.95
C THR A 341 -3.56 10.17 14.99
N PHE A 342 -3.10 9.66 16.15
CA PHE A 342 -4.01 9.15 17.18
C PHE A 342 -4.65 10.25 18.02
N PHE A 343 -4.01 11.41 18.18
CA PHE A 343 -4.49 12.48 19.06
C PHE A 343 -5.42 13.48 18.38
N LEU A 344 -5.34 13.62 17.04
CA LEU A 344 -6.19 14.51 16.25
C LEU A 344 -7.57 13.91 15.91
N GLN A 345 -7.80 12.62 16.16
CA GLN A 345 -9.05 11.97 15.76
C GLN A 345 -10.22 12.23 16.71
N GLY A 346 -11.35 12.65 16.13
CA GLY A 346 -12.63 12.82 16.81
C GLY A 346 -13.39 11.51 17.03
N VAL A 347 -14.33 11.53 17.98
CA VAL A 347 -15.19 10.40 18.31
C VAL A 347 -16.41 10.40 17.38
N GLY A 348 -16.46 9.50 16.39
CA GLY A 348 -17.65 9.21 15.59
C GLY A 348 -18.19 7.79 15.86
N GLN A 349 -19.47 7.52 15.55
CA GLN A 349 -20.09 6.18 15.59
C GLN A 349 -19.49 5.25 14.51
N LYS A 350 -19.42 3.94 14.78
CA LYS A 350 -18.44 3.02 14.16
C LYS A 350 -19.01 1.65 13.85
N HIS A 351 -18.67 1.11 12.68
CA HIS A 351 -18.82 -0.30 12.37
C HIS A 351 -17.64 -1.10 12.96
N PRO A 352 -17.84 -2.29 13.55
CA PRO A 352 -16.77 -3.07 14.19
C PRO A 352 -15.66 -3.53 13.24
N ASP A 353 -15.87 -3.54 11.93
CA ASP A 353 -14.82 -3.91 10.96
C ASP A 353 -13.92 -2.74 10.54
N LEU A 354 -14.33 -1.49 10.81
CA LEU A 354 -13.56 -0.27 10.47
C LEU A 354 -12.55 0.07 11.56
N ARG A 355 -11.89 -0.95 12.10
CA ARG A 355 -10.91 -0.81 13.17
C ARG A 355 -9.54 -0.45 12.60
N PHE A 356 -8.78 0.33 13.36
CA PHE A 356 -7.35 0.46 13.12
C PHE A 356 -6.68 -0.91 13.13
N ALA A 357 -5.73 -1.09 12.23
CA ALA A 357 -4.90 -2.27 12.15
C ALA A 357 -3.44 -1.87 11.91
N MET A 358 -2.50 -2.67 12.41
CA MET A 358 -1.06 -2.46 12.18
C MET A 358 -0.70 -2.43 10.69
N GLU A 359 -1.46 -3.13 9.85
CA GLU A 359 -1.32 -3.15 8.39
C GLU A 359 -1.51 -1.78 7.74
N LYS A 360 -2.17 -0.84 8.41
CA LYS A 360 -2.47 0.49 7.89
C LYS A 360 -1.37 1.50 8.20
N ILE A 361 -0.40 1.13 9.03
CA ILE A 361 0.74 1.96 9.39
C ILE A 361 1.87 1.73 8.38
N TRP A 362 2.38 2.82 7.81
CA TRP A 362 3.41 2.81 6.78
C TRP A 362 4.58 3.70 7.16
N VAL A 363 5.77 3.28 6.74
CA VAL A 363 7.03 3.96 7.01
C VAL A 363 7.65 4.40 5.69
N LYS A 364 7.98 5.68 5.61
CA LYS A 364 8.77 6.24 4.51
C LYS A 364 10.18 6.49 5.01
N LEU A 365 11.15 5.83 4.40
CA LEU A 365 12.57 6.04 4.66
C LEU A 365 13.06 7.23 3.83
N GLY A 366 13.93 8.05 4.42
CA GLY A 366 14.59 9.14 3.72
C GLY A 366 15.55 8.64 2.64
N GLU A 367 15.81 9.48 1.65
CA GLU A 367 16.84 9.21 0.65
C GLU A 367 18.20 9.00 1.35
N GLN A 368 18.94 7.97 0.92
CA GLN A 368 20.24 7.58 1.49
C GLN A 368 21.38 8.51 1.05
N ASN A 369 21.12 9.82 0.98
CA ASN A 369 22.10 10.82 0.57
C ASN A 369 22.90 11.35 1.78
N GLY A 370 22.59 10.88 3.00
CA GLY A 370 23.26 11.29 4.25
C GLY A 370 24.11 10.18 4.86
N ALA A 371 24.92 10.55 5.86
CA ALA A 371 25.81 9.63 6.58
C ALA A 371 25.10 8.75 7.64
N LEU A 372 23.78 8.91 7.81
CA LEU A 372 23.01 8.17 8.81
C LEU A 372 22.59 6.80 8.27
N PRO A 373 22.49 5.77 9.13
CA PRO A 373 22.01 4.46 8.72
C PRO A 373 20.56 4.48 8.23
N LEU A 374 20.20 3.42 7.50
CA LEU A 374 18.93 3.29 6.78
C LEU A 374 17.69 3.66 7.61
N PHE A 375 17.64 3.23 8.87
CA PHE A 375 16.47 3.39 9.73
C PHE A 375 16.45 4.65 10.60
N TRP A 376 17.45 5.53 10.49
CA TRP A 376 17.53 6.74 11.32
C TRP A 376 16.72 7.92 10.80
N ASN A 377 16.46 7.94 9.48
CA ASN A 377 15.67 8.98 8.85
C ASN A 377 14.41 8.36 8.28
N PHE A 378 13.29 8.48 9.00
CA PHE A 378 12.02 7.97 8.55
C PHE A 378 10.85 8.83 9.03
N ARG A 379 9.72 8.66 8.36
CA ARG A 379 8.41 9.21 8.75
C ARG A 379 7.39 8.09 8.79
N VAL A 380 6.43 8.20 9.70
CA VAL A 380 5.35 7.23 9.83
C VAL A 380 4.03 7.89 9.45
N LYS A 381 3.24 7.22 8.62
CA LYS A 381 1.88 7.67 8.27
C LYS A 381 0.91 6.50 8.33
N VAL A 382 -0.34 6.80 8.65
CA VAL A 382 -1.44 5.84 8.48
C VAL A 382 -2.09 6.08 7.13
N ILE A 383 -2.21 5.03 6.31
CA ILE A 383 -2.91 5.07 5.02
C ILE A 383 -4.14 4.16 5.14
N GLU A 384 -5.32 4.78 5.22
CA GLU A 384 -6.57 4.07 5.53
C GLU A 384 -7.78 4.83 4.97
N ALA A 385 -8.81 4.07 4.55
CA ALA A 385 -10.15 4.60 4.35
C ALA A 385 -10.93 4.46 5.65
N ALA A 386 -11.65 5.51 6.04
CA ALA A 386 -12.38 5.60 7.31
C ALA A 386 -11.46 5.58 8.55
N LEU A 387 -10.55 6.57 8.64
CA LEU A 387 -9.75 6.86 9.84
C LEU A 387 -10.62 7.17 11.05
N ILE A 388 -11.15 6.14 11.68
CA ILE A 388 -12.04 6.22 12.82
C ILE A 388 -11.53 5.19 13.84
N PRO A 389 -11.35 5.58 15.11
CA PRO A 389 -10.69 4.70 16.07
C PRO A 389 -11.48 3.41 16.32
N PRO A 390 -10.88 2.29 16.75
CA PRO A 390 -11.57 0.99 16.92
C PRO A 390 -12.24 0.83 18.29
N GLN A 391 -13.47 0.31 18.35
CA GLN A 391 -14.01 -0.29 19.59
C GLN A 391 -13.37 -1.66 19.81
N PRO A 392 -12.68 -1.97 20.92
CA PRO A 392 -12.15 -3.30 21.16
C PRO A 392 -13.22 -4.25 21.69
N GLY A 393 -13.51 -5.32 20.94
CA GLY A 393 -14.38 -6.42 21.38
C GLY A 393 -13.73 -7.43 22.34
N PHE A 394 -12.55 -7.14 22.89
CA PHE A 394 -11.76 -8.12 23.66
C PHE A 394 -11.72 -7.87 25.17
N PHE A 395 -12.15 -6.70 25.63
CA PHE A 395 -12.08 -6.31 27.04
C PHE A 395 -13.47 -6.29 27.67
N LEU A 396 -13.57 -6.82 28.89
CA LEU A 396 -14.82 -6.88 29.66
C LEU A 396 -15.45 -5.50 29.91
N LYS A 397 -14.65 -4.44 29.78
CA LYS A 397 -15.08 -3.04 29.81
C LYS A 397 -14.70 -2.37 28.49
N PRO A 398 -15.65 -1.75 27.76
CA PRO A 398 -15.31 -0.94 26.61
C PRO A 398 -14.45 0.26 27.06
N PRO A 399 -13.35 0.60 26.36
CA PRO A 399 -12.56 1.76 26.70
C PRO A 399 -13.40 3.03 26.48
N ALA A 400 -13.16 4.01 27.33
CA ALA A 400 -13.66 5.37 27.16
C ALA A 400 -12.98 6.10 25.99
N SER A 401 -11.78 5.66 25.57
CA SER A 401 -11.07 6.18 24.40
C SER A 401 -10.42 5.06 23.58
N ASP A 402 -11.12 4.66 22.53
CA ASP A 402 -10.69 3.73 21.49
C ASP A 402 -9.32 4.06 20.83
N PRO A 403 -9.02 5.31 20.42
CA PRO A 403 -7.72 5.59 19.80
C PRO A 403 -6.56 5.45 20.78
N LEU A 404 -6.73 5.84 22.05
CA LEU A 404 -5.70 5.65 23.07
C LEU A 404 -5.50 4.18 23.39
N PHE A 405 -6.59 3.41 23.47
CA PHE A 405 -6.54 1.98 23.68
C PHE A 405 -5.74 1.28 22.56
N PHE A 406 -6.07 1.57 21.30
CA PHE A 406 -5.35 1.02 20.16
C PHE A 406 -3.91 1.50 20.11
N PHE A 407 -3.63 2.77 20.39
CA PHE A 407 -2.25 3.25 20.44
C PHE A 407 -1.43 2.52 21.51
N GLY A 408 -2.04 2.19 22.65
CA GLY A 408 -1.45 1.28 23.64
C GLY A 408 -1.12 -0.08 23.04
N LEU A 409 -2.03 -0.69 22.28
CA LEU A 409 -1.76 -1.96 21.59
C LEU A 409 -0.58 -1.85 20.60
N VAL A 410 -0.53 -0.79 19.78
CA VAL A 410 0.59 -0.51 18.86
C VAL A 410 1.90 -0.34 19.62
N TRP A 411 1.87 0.32 20.78
CA TRP A 411 3.02 0.53 21.65
C TRP A 411 3.68 -0.80 22.04
N PHE A 412 2.88 -1.72 22.58
CA PHE A 412 3.39 -3.02 23.00
C PHE A 412 3.69 -3.94 21.82
N TYR A 413 2.96 -3.82 20.70
CA TYR A 413 3.35 -4.49 19.46
C TYR A 413 4.77 -4.08 19.06
N ALA A 414 5.03 -2.77 18.96
CA ALA A 414 6.31 -2.23 18.51
C ALA A 414 7.46 -2.65 19.41
N LEU A 415 7.27 -2.61 20.73
CA LEU A 415 8.32 -2.92 21.68
C LEU A 415 8.58 -4.43 21.87
N LEU A 416 7.56 -5.28 21.76
CA LEU A 416 7.64 -6.66 22.26
C LEU A 416 7.44 -7.77 21.24
N VAL A 417 6.72 -7.53 20.13
CA VAL A 417 6.52 -8.59 19.14
C VAL A 417 7.84 -8.90 18.43
N ASN A 418 8.20 -10.18 18.37
CA ASN A 418 9.44 -10.64 17.79
C ASN A 418 9.31 -12.09 17.26
N GLY A 419 10.42 -12.71 16.84
CA GLY A 419 10.41 -14.05 16.25
C GLY A 419 9.98 -15.17 17.21
N LYS A 420 9.95 -14.92 18.53
CA LYS A 420 9.60 -15.91 19.57
C LYS A 420 8.29 -15.63 20.29
N GLN A 421 7.76 -14.43 20.16
CA GLN A 421 6.47 -14.08 20.74
C GLN A 421 5.64 -13.26 19.77
N ASP A 422 4.46 -13.80 19.48
CA ASP A 422 3.46 -13.13 18.67
C ASP A 422 2.64 -12.15 19.49
N ILE A 423 1.75 -11.46 18.79
CA ILE A 423 0.88 -10.46 19.41
C ILE A 423 -0.15 -11.08 20.37
N ALA A 424 -0.59 -12.32 20.12
CA ALA A 424 -1.56 -13.00 20.97
C ALA A 424 -0.97 -13.25 22.37
N LYS A 425 0.29 -13.69 22.44
CA LYS A 425 1.02 -13.87 23.69
C LYS A 425 1.19 -12.54 24.43
N VAL A 426 1.63 -11.48 23.73
CA VAL A 426 1.79 -10.14 24.32
C VAL A 426 0.47 -9.62 24.89
N TYR A 427 -0.62 -9.70 24.13
CA TYR A 427 -1.94 -9.24 24.57
C TYR A 427 -2.50 -10.07 25.71
N SER A 428 -2.24 -11.39 25.75
CA SER A 428 -2.65 -12.22 26.89
C SER A 428 -1.97 -11.80 28.19
N SER A 429 -0.68 -11.41 28.14
CA SER A 429 0.05 -10.88 29.28
C SER A 429 -0.45 -9.49 29.67
N LEU A 430 -0.70 -8.61 28.70
CA LEU A 430 -1.26 -7.28 28.97
C LEU A 430 -2.65 -7.37 29.60
N LYS A 431 -3.51 -8.27 29.12
CA LYS A 431 -4.86 -8.47 29.65
C LYS A 431 -4.81 -8.80 31.14
N LYS A 432 -3.92 -9.71 31.55
CA LYS A 432 -3.71 -10.02 32.97
C LYS A 432 -3.37 -8.75 33.77
N GLY A 433 -2.47 -7.90 33.27
CA GLY A 433 -2.12 -6.63 33.91
C GLY A 433 -3.25 -5.60 33.95
N ILE A 434 -4.00 -5.50 32.85
CA ILE A 434 -5.11 -4.57 32.68
C ILE A 434 -6.27 -4.92 33.62
N ASP A 435 -6.58 -6.20 33.79
CA ASP A 435 -7.64 -6.68 34.66
C ASP A 435 -7.42 -6.28 36.14
N PHE A 436 -6.17 -5.94 36.53
CA PHE A 436 -5.86 -5.42 37.86
C PHE A 436 -6.10 -3.91 38.03
N PHE A 437 -6.20 -3.10 36.96
CA PHE A 437 -6.37 -1.64 37.07
C PHE A 437 -7.57 -1.19 37.92
N PRO A 438 -8.76 -1.84 37.89
CA PRO A 438 -9.91 -1.41 38.69
C PRO A 438 -9.78 -1.66 40.20
N GLN A 439 -8.88 -2.57 40.61
CA GLN A 439 -8.77 -3.06 41.99
C GLN A 439 -7.44 -2.68 42.66
N ALA A 440 -6.47 -2.19 41.89
CA ALA A 440 -5.09 -2.02 42.32
C ALA A 440 -4.87 -0.80 43.21
N ARG A 441 -4.38 -1.04 44.44
CA ARG A 441 -3.42 -0.10 45.08
C ARG A 441 -2.17 -0.04 44.20
N LYS A 442 -1.52 1.12 44.13
CA LYS A 442 -0.32 1.41 43.30
C LYS A 442 0.74 0.29 43.35
N ASP A 443 0.87 -0.38 44.50
CA ASP A 443 1.82 -1.46 44.77
C ASP A 443 1.58 -2.75 43.97
N SER A 444 0.32 -3.11 43.69
CA SER A 444 -0.03 -4.35 42.98
C SER A 444 0.32 -4.32 41.48
N PHE A 445 0.31 -3.13 40.88
CA PHE A 445 0.67 -2.94 39.49
C PHE A 445 2.19 -2.98 39.27
N GLU A 446 2.95 -2.38 40.18
CA GLU A 446 4.42 -2.47 40.18
C GLU A 446 4.87 -3.92 40.42
N GLN A 447 4.15 -4.67 41.26
CA GLN A 447 4.40 -6.10 41.45
C GLN A 447 4.10 -6.91 40.17
N PHE A 448 2.99 -6.65 39.49
CA PHE A 448 2.69 -7.28 38.19
C PHE A 448 3.78 -7.01 37.16
N LEU A 449 4.25 -5.76 37.08
CA LEU A 449 5.35 -5.38 36.20
C LEU A 449 6.62 -6.15 36.56
N ALA A 450 7.03 -6.15 37.83
CA ALA A 450 8.20 -6.87 38.32
C ALA A 450 8.18 -8.38 37.98
N GLU A 451 7.02 -9.03 38.11
CA GLU A 451 6.84 -10.45 37.75
C GLU A 451 6.86 -10.66 36.23
N SER A 452 6.23 -9.76 35.47
CA SER A 452 6.12 -9.86 34.02
C SER A 452 7.42 -9.49 33.28
N PHE A 453 8.28 -8.68 33.89
CA PHE A 453 9.64 -8.37 33.40
C PHE A 453 10.52 -9.62 33.28
N ARG A 454 10.19 -10.70 34.00
CA ARG A 454 10.90 -11.99 33.90
C ARG A 454 10.48 -12.85 32.71
N SER A 455 9.43 -12.44 31.97
CA SER A 455 8.87 -13.22 30.86
C SER A 455 8.59 -12.35 29.63
N THR A 456 7.32 -12.02 29.38
CA THR A 456 6.87 -11.33 28.16
C THR A 456 7.46 -9.93 28.03
N PHE A 457 7.65 -9.21 29.14
CA PHE A 457 8.16 -7.83 29.16
C PHE A 457 9.67 -7.72 29.39
N HIS A 458 10.39 -8.83 29.25
CA HIS A 458 11.85 -8.83 29.38
C HIS A 458 12.51 -7.90 28.34
N PRO A 459 13.52 -7.09 28.71
CA PRO A 459 14.14 -6.12 27.79
C PRO A 459 14.63 -6.73 26.48
N LEU A 460 15.24 -7.93 26.53
CA LEU A 460 15.77 -8.60 25.34
C LEU A 460 14.71 -8.93 24.29
N ASN A 461 13.42 -8.92 24.65
CA ASN A 461 12.34 -9.11 23.67
C ASN A 461 12.20 -7.93 22.70
N ILE A 462 12.93 -6.84 22.91
CA ILE A 462 13.04 -5.77 21.91
C ILE A 462 13.69 -6.24 20.61
N PHE A 463 14.56 -7.25 20.68
CA PHE A 463 15.23 -7.84 19.53
C PHE A 463 14.34 -8.89 18.86
N TRP A 464 14.51 -9.05 17.55
CA TRP A 464 13.81 -10.07 16.77
C TRP A 464 14.13 -11.48 17.30
N ASN A 465 15.42 -11.72 17.59
CA ASN A 465 15.93 -12.95 18.19
C ASN A 465 16.63 -12.63 19.52
N PRO A 466 15.95 -12.82 20.68
CA PRO A 466 16.50 -12.49 22.00
C PRO A 466 17.64 -13.41 22.48
N GLU A 467 17.82 -14.58 21.88
CA GLU A 467 18.82 -15.57 22.33
C GLU A 467 20.25 -15.07 22.10
N GLY A 468 21.11 -15.25 23.11
CA GLY A 468 22.51 -14.85 23.03
C GLY A 468 22.76 -13.33 23.01
N LYS A 469 21.72 -12.51 23.22
CA LYS A 469 21.84 -11.06 23.37
C LYS A 469 21.92 -10.66 24.85
N THR A 470 22.63 -9.58 25.11
CA THR A 470 22.70 -8.94 26.43
C THR A 470 22.24 -7.49 26.32
N ALA A 471 21.68 -6.98 27.41
CA ALA A 471 21.36 -5.56 27.55
C ALA A 471 22.14 -5.06 28.78
N SER A 472 22.88 -3.96 28.62
CA SER A 472 23.54 -3.32 29.76
C SER A 472 22.49 -2.97 30.84
N PRO A 473 22.83 -3.14 32.14
CA PRO A 473 21.98 -2.71 33.24
C PRO A 473 21.53 -1.24 33.14
N ASP A 474 22.33 -0.39 32.50
CA ASP A 474 22.05 1.04 32.30
C ASP A 474 20.79 1.29 31.44
N TRP A 475 20.42 0.33 30.59
CA TRP A 475 19.24 0.43 29.74
C TRP A 475 17.94 0.00 30.42
N ILE A 476 18.03 -0.76 31.52
CA ILE A 476 16.85 -1.32 32.21
C ILE A 476 15.91 -0.22 32.70
N PRO A 477 16.36 0.87 33.37
CA PRO A 477 15.47 1.93 33.81
C PRO A 477 14.73 2.63 32.66
N LEU A 478 15.40 2.79 31.51
CA LEU A 478 14.81 3.41 30.31
C LEU A 478 13.76 2.50 29.67
N TRP A 479 14.01 1.19 29.65
CA TRP A 479 13.05 0.20 29.21
C TRP A 479 11.79 0.20 30.10
N GLU A 480 11.97 0.20 31.42
CA GLU A 480 10.84 0.26 32.36
C GLU A 480 10.01 1.53 32.16
N LYS A 481 10.66 2.70 32.03
CA LYS A 481 9.98 3.96 31.71
C LYS A 481 9.17 3.85 30.41
N SER A 482 9.72 3.22 29.37
CA SER A 482 9.06 3.02 28.07
C SER A 482 7.77 2.19 28.19
N LEU A 483 7.79 1.12 28.98
CA LEU A 483 6.61 0.29 29.21
C LEU A 483 5.58 0.99 30.09
N ARG A 484 6.01 1.69 31.15
CA ARG A 484 5.10 2.49 32.01
C ARG A 484 4.38 3.56 31.20
N LEU A 485 5.06 4.21 30.26
CA LEU A 485 4.45 5.18 29.36
C LEU A 485 3.37 4.53 28.49
N GLY A 486 3.66 3.39 27.86
CA GLY A 486 2.66 2.62 27.10
C GLY A 486 1.45 2.18 27.93
N LEU A 487 1.66 1.77 29.19
CA LEU A 487 0.57 1.41 30.11
C LEU A 487 -0.32 2.59 30.49
N SER A 488 0.25 3.81 30.54
CA SER A 488 -0.53 5.02 30.82
C SER A 488 -1.64 5.25 29.78
N LEU A 489 -1.42 4.83 28.53
CA LEU A 489 -2.43 4.88 27.46
C LEU A 489 -3.63 3.98 27.80
N PHE A 490 -3.39 2.76 28.27
CA PHE A 490 -4.47 1.87 28.69
C PHE A 490 -5.20 2.41 29.91
N LYS A 491 -4.48 2.92 30.90
CA LYS A 491 -5.08 3.52 32.09
C LYS A 491 -5.97 4.71 31.74
N ALA A 492 -5.49 5.61 30.88
CA ALA A 492 -6.26 6.73 30.36
C ALA A 492 -7.51 6.25 29.61
N SER A 493 -7.35 5.25 28.73
CA SER A 493 -8.44 4.73 27.91
C SER A 493 -9.52 3.97 28.71
N LEU A 494 -9.18 3.26 29.79
CA LEU A 494 -10.12 2.39 30.52
C LEU A 494 -10.72 3.02 31.77
N SER A 495 -9.99 3.96 32.39
CA SER A 495 -10.34 4.55 33.69
C SER A 495 -10.67 6.04 33.62
N ASN A 496 -10.60 6.68 32.45
CA ASN A 496 -10.75 8.15 32.31
C ASN A 496 -9.91 8.89 33.35
N ASP A 497 -8.61 8.57 33.41
CA ASP A 497 -7.70 9.13 34.40
C ASP A 497 -7.67 10.67 34.28
N PRO A 498 -8.18 11.43 35.28
CA PRO A 498 -8.28 12.88 35.19
C PRO A 498 -6.91 13.57 35.22
N GLN A 499 -5.84 12.86 35.60
CA GLN A 499 -4.47 13.37 35.59
C GLN A 499 -3.76 13.16 34.26
N TRP A 500 -4.34 12.38 33.34
CA TRP A 500 -3.72 12.11 32.05
C TRP A 500 -4.07 13.22 31.05
N SER A 501 -3.05 13.78 30.40
CA SER A 501 -3.22 14.71 29.28
C SER A 501 -2.38 14.28 28.08
N LYS A 502 -2.85 14.65 26.88
CA LYS A 502 -2.17 14.35 25.62
C LYS A 502 -0.82 15.06 25.55
N GLU A 503 -0.77 16.29 26.02
CA GLU A 503 0.39 17.17 26.00
C GLU A 503 1.49 16.66 26.95
N GLU A 504 1.11 16.26 28.16
CA GLU A 504 2.05 15.68 29.13
C GLU A 504 2.61 14.35 28.64
N PHE A 505 1.75 13.49 28.05
CA PHE A 505 2.20 12.24 27.46
C PHE A 505 3.24 12.47 26.35
N ALA A 506 2.97 13.41 25.43
CA ALA A 506 3.90 13.74 24.36
C ALA A 506 5.23 14.29 24.88
N HIS A 507 5.18 15.15 25.91
CA HIS A 507 6.37 15.66 26.58
C HIS A 507 7.18 14.56 27.27
N GLN A 508 6.54 13.63 27.98
CA GLN A 508 7.21 12.50 28.62
C GLN A 508 7.86 11.56 27.59
N LEU A 509 7.22 11.32 26.43
CA LEU A 509 7.83 10.55 25.35
C LEU A 509 9.09 11.24 24.83
N GLU A 510 9.02 12.54 24.55
CA GLU A 510 10.16 13.27 24.01
C GLU A 510 11.33 13.32 25.00
N ALA A 511 11.04 13.57 26.29
CA ALA A 511 12.04 13.52 27.35
C ALA A 511 12.71 12.13 27.43
N LEU A 512 11.92 11.05 27.33
CA LEU A 512 12.45 9.69 27.31
C LEU A 512 13.31 9.43 26.06
N ARG A 513 12.88 9.87 24.87
CA ARG A 513 13.65 9.74 23.62
C ARG A 513 15.00 10.44 23.74
N GLU A 514 15.03 11.66 24.27
CA GLU A 514 16.26 12.41 24.47
C GLU A 514 17.17 11.82 25.56
N GLU A 515 16.60 11.22 26.62
CA GLU A 515 17.37 10.48 27.62
C GLU A 515 18.04 9.23 27.01
N VAL A 516 17.30 8.44 26.20
CA VAL A 516 17.84 7.29 25.47
C VAL A 516 18.92 7.74 24.49
N ARG A 517 18.67 8.80 23.72
CA ARG A 517 19.62 9.37 22.75
C ARG A 517 20.89 9.86 23.41
N SER A 518 20.77 10.57 24.52
CA SER A 518 21.92 11.09 25.29
C SER A 518 22.79 9.96 25.82
N ASN A 519 22.18 8.89 26.33
CA ASN A 519 22.92 7.70 26.77
C ASN A 519 23.55 6.94 25.59
N LEU A 520 22.86 6.88 24.45
CA LEU A 520 23.34 6.20 23.24
C LEU A 520 24.57 6.88 22.63
N LEU A 521 24.63 8.22 22.70
CA LEU A 521 25.71 9.03 22.17
C LEU A 521 26.76 9.41 23.21
N ARG A 522 26.58 8.97 24.47
CA ARG A 522 27.57 9.17 25.52
C ARG A 522 28.81 8.35 25.18
N GLY A 523 29.82 9.01 24.63
CA GLY A 523 31.13 8.39 24.49
C GLY A 523 31.64 7.95 25.86
N LYS A 524 32.19 6.73 25.96
CA LYS A 524 33.19 6.50 27.02
C LYS A 524 34.25 7.58 26.80
N PRO A 525 34.68 8.33 27.82
CA PRO A 525 35.84 9.20 27.66
C PRO A 525 36.94 8.31 27.11
N VAL A 526 37.37 8.61 25.89
CA VAL A 526 38.57 8.00 25.34
C VAL A 526 39.64 8.39 26.36
N GLU A 527 40.19 7.42 27.08
CA GLU A 527 41.48 7.62 27.72
C GLU A 527 42.42 7.93 26.58
N VAL A 528 42.58 9.23 26.31
CA VAL A 528 43.65 9.73 25.46
C VAL A 528 44.90 9.34 26.21
N SER A 529 45.45 8.17 25.88
CA SER A 529 46.84 7.88 26.15
C SER A 529 47.59 9.11 25.64
N PRO A 530 48.33 9.83 26.51
CA PRO A 530 48.89 11.12 26.14
C PRO A 530 49.62 10.96 24.81
N ALA A 531 49.15 11.69 23.79
CA ALA A 531 49.79 11.69 22.50
C ALA A 531 51.29 11.94 22.72
N PRO A 532 52.19 11.19 22.07
CA PRO A 532 53.61 11.51 22.16
C PRO A 532 53.78 12.96 21.74
N ALA A 533 54.23 13.80 22.68
CA ALA A 533 54.41 15.23 22.49
C ALA A 533 55.32 15.45 21.28
N GLY A 534 54.73 15.83 20.14
CA GLY A 534 55.44 15.97 18.87
C GLY A 534 54.58 15.80 17.62
N GLU A 535 53.40 15.18 17.69
CA GLU A 535 52.48 15.09 16.54
C GLU A 535 51.59 16.33 16.39
N ASP A 536 51.19 16.97 17.49
CA ASP A 536 50.33 18.16 17.48
C ASP A 536 51.02 19.39 16.86
N GLU A 537 52.34 19.54 17.03
CA GLU A 537 53.10 20.62 16.39
C GLU A 537 53.15 20.43 14.87
N LYS A 538 53.33 19.20 14.39
CA LYS A 538 53.30 18.88 12.96
C LYS A 538 51.92 19.05 12.36
N LEU A 539 50.86 18.70 13.10
CA LEU A 539 49.49 18.90 12.66
C LEU A 539 49.15 20.40 12.60
N GLN A 540 49.58 21.19 13.59
CA GLN A 540 49.45 22.65 13.55
C GLN A 540 50.25 23.28 12.40
N GLU A 541 51.44 22.78 12.10
CA GLU A 541 52.24 23.23 10.97
C GLU A 541 51.56 22.92 9.62
N ILE A 542 50.99 21.73 9.47
CA ILE A 542 50.23 21.34 8.26
C ILE A 542 48.98 22.19 8.11
N LEU A 543 48.21 22.40 9.19
CA LEU A 543 46.99 23.21 9.17
C LEU A 543 47.31 24.70 8.93
N GLY A 544 48.40 25.21 9.51
CA GLY A 544 48.94 26.54 9.25
C GLY A 544 49.31 26.73 7.77
N ASN A 545 50.04 25.78 7.19
CA ASN A 545 50.40 25.78 5.77
C ASN A 545 49.19 25.73 4.82
N ILE A 546 48.11 25.04 5.21
CA ILE A 546 46.86 25.03 4.45
C ILE A 546 46.17 26.39 4.55
N LEU A 547 46.06 26.97 5.74
CA LEU A 547 45.48 28.28 5.98
C LEU A 547 46.22 29.41 5.24
N ASP A 548 47.55 29.34 5.19
CA ASP A 548 48.38 30.33 4.48
C ASP A 548 48.27 30.17 2.96
N LYS A 549 48.16 28.94 2.45
CA LYS A 549 47.84 28.67 1.04
C LYS A 549 46.48 29.24 0.62
N TRP A 550 45.50 29.24 1.52
CA TRP A 550 44.17 29.76 1.25
C TRP A 550 44.12 31.28 1.33
N ARG A 551 44.88 31.88 2.27
CA ARG A 551 45.06 33.33 2.34
C ARG A 551 45.81 33.89 1.13
N GLY A 552 46.83 33.20 0.64
CA GLY A 552 47.60 33.61 -0.55
C GLY A 552 46.86 33.47 -1.90
N ARG A 553 45.71 32.79 -1.93
CA ARG A 553 44.84 32.68 -3.13
C ARG A 553 43.75 33.76 -3.20
N MET A 554 43.64 34.62 -2.19
CA MET A 554 42.65 35.70 -2.11
C MET A 554 43.32 37.06 -2.39
N GLU A 555 44.05 37.18 -3.51
CA GLU A 555 44.28 38.47 -4.14
C GLU A 555 43.09 38.74 -5.08
N PRO A 556 42.44 39.92 -5.01
CA PRO A 556 41.25 40.19 -5.79
C PRO A 556 41.63 40.52 -7.24
N GLU A 557 41.36 39.60 -8.17
CA GLU A 557 41.12 40.02 -9.55
C GLU A 557 39.90 40.94 -9.56
N LYS A 558 40.13 42.22 -9.85
CA LYS A 558 39.09 43.20 -10.10
C LYS A 558 38.36 42.81 -11.39
N GLU A 559 37.31 42.01 -11.28
CA GLU A 559 36.24 41.98 -12.27
C GLU A 559 35.12 42.92 -11.83
N GLU A 560 34.83 43.91 -12.67
CA GLU A 560 33.66 44.77 -12.56
C GLU A 560 32.39 43.92 -12.64
N VAL A 561 31.77 43.64 -11.50
CA VAL A 561 30.42 43.09 -11.45
C VAL A 561 29.45 44.26 -11.40
N THR A 562 28.72 44.45 -12.49
CA THR A 562 27.49 45.22 -12.52
C THR A 562 26.46 44.56 -11.60
N GLU A 563 26.12 45.26 -10.50
CA GLU A 563 25.05 44.85 -9.58
C GLU A 563 23.75 44.61 -10.35
N THR A 564 23.31 43.35 -10.39
CA THR A 564 21.90 43.04 -10.67
C THR A 564 21.22 42.77 -9.34
N VAL A 565 20.56 43.80 -8.81
CA VAL A 565 19.77 43.72 -7.58
C VAL A 565 18.54 42.85 -7.84
N ILE A 566 18.53 41.63 -7.31
CA ILE A 566 17.32 40.79 -7.26
C ILE A 566 16.58 41.16 -5.96
N LEU A 567 15.54 41.99 -6.09
CA LEU A 567 14.59 42.28 -5.01
C LEU A 567 13.61 41.11 -4.85
N SER A 568 13.45 40.62 -3.61
CA SER A 568 12.48 39.59 -3.23
C SER A 568 11.02 40.02 -3.47
N PRO A 569 10.10 39.08 -3.82
CA PRO A 569 8.77 39.38 -4.34
C PRO A 569 7.71 39.70 -3.27
N GLU A 570 8.00 40.62 -2.35
CA GLU A 570 7.03 41.07 -1.32
C GLU A 570 6.84 42.60 -1.27
N ARG A 571 7.47 43.37 -2.18
CA ARG A 571 7.37 44.85 -2.19
C ARG A 571 6.76 45.48 -3.45
N VAL A 572 6.13 44.72 -4.35
CA VAL A 572 5.53 45.28 -5.58
C VAL A 572 3.99 45.37 -5.54
N GLN A 573 3.33 45.07 -4.41
CA GLN A 573 1.86 45.10 -4.32
C GLN A 573 1.23 46.28 -3.57
N ARG A 574 1.92 47.40 -3.34
CA ARG A 574 1.32 48.57 -2.67
C ARG A 574 1.36 49.93 -3.37
N GLU A 575 1.88 50.07 -4.58
CA GLU A 575 1.93 51.39 -5.23
C GLU A 575 1.31 51.48 -6.64
N ILE A 576 0.37 50.62 -7.00
CA ILE A 576 -0.41 50.79 -8.24
C ILE A 576 -1.91 50.68 -7.94
N PHE A 577 -2.46 51.64 -7.20
CA PHE A 577 -3.88 51.99 -7.26
C PHE A 577 -4.07 53.47 -6.94
N ARG A 578 -3.79 54.34 -7.92
CA ARG A 578 -4.38 55.68 -8.02
C ARG A 578 -4.67 56.04 -9.50
N HIS A 579 -5.91 55.74 -9.90
CA HIS A 579 -6.72 56.38 -10.97
C HIS A 579 -6.32 56.19 -12.47
N PRO A 580 -7.21 56.51 -13.45
CA PRO A 580 -8.25 55.61 -14.01
C PRO A 580 -8.14 55.51 -15.57
N PRO A 581 -9.06 54.84 -16.30
CA PRO A 581 -8.74 54.18 -17.56
C PRO A 581 -8.91 55.08 -18.80
N LEU A 582 -8.06 54.86 -19.82
CA LEU A 582 -8.32 55.28 -21.19
C LEU A 582 -8.05 54.14 -22.19
N LYS A 583 -8.92 54.14 -23.19
CA LYS A 583 -9.27 53.16 -24.22
C LYS A 583 -8.15 52.66 -25.15
N ASP A 584 -8.43 51.46 -25.67
CA ASP A 584 -8.14 50.94 -27.01
C ASP A 584 -6.73 51.12 -27.58
N GLN A 585 -6.00 50.01 -27.69
CA GLN A 585 -5.37 49.62 -28.97
C GLN A 585 -4.93 48.14 -28.97
N LYS A 586 -5.19 47.49 -30.11
CA LYS A 586 -4.64 46.21 -30.52
C LYS A 586 -3.11 46.31 -30.61
N GLU A 587 -2.38 45.23 -30.28
CA GLU A 587 -1.48 44.53 -31.22
C GLU A 587 -0.58 43.49 -30.52
N ILE A 588 -0.52 42.32 -31.16
CA ILE A 588 0.66 41.50 -31.44
C ILE A 588 1.45 40.93 -30.24
N PHE A 589 1.34 39.60 -30.10
CA PHE A 589 2.28 38.75 -29.35
C PHE A 589 3.62 38.65 -30.10
N PRO A 590 4.79 38.78 -29.42
CA PRO A 590 6.03 38.23 -29.93
C PRO A 590 6.41 36.93 -29.20
N GLU A 591 6.58 35.88 -29.99
CA GLU A 591 7.31 34.66 -29.65
C GLU A 591 8.75 35.02 -29.23
N THR A 592 9.19 34.51 -28.08
CA THR A 592 10.59 34.64 -27.64
C THR A 592 11.38 33.42 -28.10
N ILE A 593 12.23 33.62 -29.10
CA ILE A 593 13.24 32.67 -29.57
C ILE A 593 14.47 32.82 -28.65
N ILE A 594 14.84 31.76 -27.94
CA ILE A 594 16.10 31.70 -27.18
C ILE A 594 17.17 31.05 -28.07
N THR A 595 18.07 31.87 -28.59
CA THR A 595 19.36 31.41 -29.16
C THR A 595 20.41 31.34 -28.06
N THR A 596 20.86 30.13 -27.72
CA THR A 596 22.01 29.90 -26.83
C THR A 596 23.32 29.91 -27.62
N ARG A 597 24.20 30.86 -27.30
CA ARG A 597 25.56 30.97 -27.84
C ARG A 597 26.49 30.16 -26.92
N GLN A 598 27.10 29.09 -27.43
CA GLN A 598 28.10 28.31 -26.71
C GLN A 598 29.43 29.08 -26.62
N LYS A 599 30.04 29.09 -25.44
CA LYS A 599 31.49 29.24 -25.27
C LYS A 599 31.96 28.25 -24.20
N ALA A 600 32.89 27.40 -24.60
CA ALA A 600 33.43 26.28 -23.84
C ALA A 600 34.42 26.74 -22.76
N VAL A 601 34.37 26.08 -21.60
CA VAL A 601 35.53 25.86 -20.72
C VAL A 601 35.42 24.43 -20.19
N GLU A 602 36.44 23.63 -20.50
CA GLU A 602 36.60 22.23 -20.08
C GLU A 602 36.97 22.13 -18.60
N ALA A 603 36.31 21.23 -17.87
CA ALA A 603 36.86 20.62 -16.66
C ALA A 603 36.38 19.16 -16.57
N ALA A 604 37.35 18.26 -16.37
CA ALA A 604 37.22 16.82 -16.53
C ALA A 604 36.41 16.13 -15.42
N VAL A 605 35.47 15.27 -15.83
CA VAL A 605 34.84 14.20 -15.02
C VAL A 605 34.66 12.99 -15.95
N PRO A 606 34.94 11.74 -15.53
CA PRO A 606 34.93 10.60 -16.44
C PRO A 606 33.49 10.17 -16.78
N GLU A 607 33.06 10.38 -18.02
CA GLU A 607 31.83 9.83 -18.56
C GLU A 607 32.05 8.38 -19.05
N THR A 608 31.17 7.49 -18.60
CA THR A 608 31.02 6.14 -19.15
C THR A 608 30.12 6.22 -20.37
N VAL A 609 30.69 5.99 -21.56
CA VAL A 609 29.98 6.03 -22.84
C VAL A 609 29.33 4.67 -23.13
N ILE A 610 28.01 4.65 -23.24
CA ILE A 610 27.23 3.54 -23.82
C ILE A 610 27.05 3.85 -25.31
N LEU A 611 27.71 3.09 -26.20
CA LEU A 611 27.50 3.19 -27.64
C LEU A 611 26.39 2.23 -28.09
N THR A 612 25.28 2.78 -28.58
CA THR A 612 24.30 2.08 -29.42
C THR A 612 24.81 2.03 -30.87
N ARG A 613 24.70 0.85 -31.52
CA ARG A 613 25.27 0.58 -32.85
C ARG A 613 24.18 0.29 -33.87
N GLN A 614 23.90 1.26 -34.75
CA GLN A 614 23.33 1.14 -36.10
C GLN A 614 23.66 2.49 -36.79
N GLU A 615 24.09 2.65 -38.05
CA GLU A 615 24.30 1.83 -39.24
C GLU A 615 25.08 2.72 -40.23
N VAL A 616 26.23 2.29 -40.76
CA VAL A 616 26.75 2.57 -42.11
C VAL A 616 27.86 1.50 -42.30
N VAL A 617 27.95 0.65 -43.33
CA VAL A 617 27.94 0.88 -44.77
C VAL A 617 27.59 -0.44 -45.47
N ALA A 618 26.70 -0.38 -46.45
CA ALA A 618 26.56 -1.38 -47.49
C ALA A 618 27.59 -1.12 -48.61
N ALA A 619 28.32 -2.16 -49.04
CA ALA A 619 28.41 -2.60 -50.45
C ALA A 619 29.70 -3.39 -50.80
N LYS A 620 29.47 -4.53 -51.47
CA LYS A 620 30.33 -5.29 -52.42
C LYS A 620 31.44 -6.18 -51.84
N VAL A 621 31.36 -7.52 -51.91
CA VAL A 621 31.28 -8.52 -53.03
C VAL A 621 32.66 -9.08 -53.40
N SER A 622 32.73 -10.43 -53.44
CA SER A 622 33.79 -11.32 -53.98
C SER A 622 34.98 -11.56 -53.03
N GLY A 623 35.51 -12.77 -52.80
CA GLY A 623 35.32 -14.09 -53.40
C GLY A 623 36.20 -15.12 -52.67
N LYS A 624 35.98 -16.40 -52.99
CA LYS A 624 36.55 -17.64 -52.41
C LYS A 624 38.09 -17.70 -52.31
N GLY A 625 38.59 -18.45 -51.32
CA GLY A 625 39.93 -19.07 -51.35
C GLY A 625 40.42 -19.61 -50.00
N THR A 626 40.57 -20.93 -49.90
CA THR A 626 41.03 -21.72 -48.73
C THR A 626 42.58 -21.96 -48.78
N PRO A 627 43.22 -22.70 -47.82
CA PRO A 627 44.22 -22.29 -46.79
C PRO A 627 45.68 -22.75 -47.17
N PRO A 628 46.76 -22.94 -46.32
CA PRO A 628 46.86 -23.23 -44.86
C PRO A 628 48.06 -22.69 -44.02
N GLY A 629 47.99 -22.96 -42.69
CA GLY A 629 49.12 -23.16 -41.74
C GLY A 629 49.58 -21.92 -40.93
N THR A 630 49.90 -21.93 -39.63
CA THR A 630 50.02 -22.98 -38.59
C THR A 630 50.14 -22.29 -37.21
N THR A 631 49.68 -22.97 -36.13
CA THR A 631 50.05 -22.86 -34.68
C THR A 631 49.75 -21.55 -33.93
N GLN A 632 49.24 -21.50 -32.69
CA GLN A 632 49.02 -22.48 -31.61
C GLN A 632 48.09 -21.87 -30.53
N ASP A 633 47.31 -22.74 -29.87
CA ASP A 633 46.90 -22.78 -28.43
C ASP A 633 46.22 -21.53 -27.81
N VAL A 634 45.11 -21.56 -27.05
CA VAL A 634 44.56 -22.49 -26.06
C VAL A 634 43.05 -22.23 -25.94
N VAL A 635 42.22 -23.27 -25.81
CA VAL A 635 40.89 -23.23 -25.16
C VAL A 635 40.97 -24.25 -24.01
N PRO A 636 40.27 -24.06 -22.86
CA PRO A 636 39.07 -24.90 -22.68
C PRO A 636 37.94 -24.10 -21.94
N GLU A 637 36.68 -24.17 -22.39
CA GLU A 637 35.61 -25.05 -21.85
C GLU A 637 34.85 -24.41 -20.65
N THR A 638 33.56 -24.63 -20.35
CA THR A 638 32.59 -25.68 -20.70
C THR A 638 31.19 -25.19 -20.25
N VAL A 639 30.19 -25.18 -21.14
CA VAL A 639 29.01 -26.08 -21.26
C VAL A 639 27.72 -25.62 -20.56
N ILE A 640 26.69 -25.41 -21.39
CA ILE A 640 25.27 -25.55 -21.06
C ILE A 640 24.79 -26.86 -21.69
N ILE A 641 24.21 -27.76 -20.88
CA ILE A 641 23.55 -28.98 -21.37
C ILE A 641 22.05 -28.67 -21.56
N HIS A 642 21.59 -28.72 -22.80
CA HIS A 642 20.21 -29.05 -23.14
C HIS A 642 20.07 -30.56 -23.28
N ARG A 643 18.94 -31.13 -22.81
CA ARG A 643 18.53 -32.48 -23.17
C ARG A 643 17.07 -32.46 -23.63
N SER A 644 16.86 -32.90 -24.85
CA SER A 644 15.57 -33.17 -25.48
C SER A 644 15.48 -34.66 -25.81
N GLY A 645 14.25 -35.17 -25.81
CA GLY A 645 13.87 -36.47 -26.38
C GLY A 645 13.01 -37.27 -25.40
N ALA A 646 12.03 -38.05 -25.78
CA ALA A 646 11.34 -38.27 -27.05
C ALA A 646 10.00 -38.97 -26.75
N VAL A 647 9.14 -38.94 -27.76
CA VAL A 647 7.81 -39.55 -27.94
C VAL A 647 7.66 -41.01 -27.46
N LYS A 648 6.47 -41.36 -26.92
CA LYS A 648 5.74 -42.60 -27.22
C LYS A 648 4.22 -42.44 -26.99
N GLU A 649 3.46 -42.71 -28.05
CA GLU A 649 2.03 -42.99 -28.07
C GLU A 649 1.70 -44.31 -27.37
N GLU A 650 0.53 -44.39 -26.72
CA GLU A 650 -0.32 -45.58 -26.74
C GLU A 650 -1.78 -45.22 -26.38
N THR A 651 -2.70 -46.02 -26.91
CA THR A 651 -4.10 -45.68 -27.21
C THR A 651 -5.08 -46.50 -26.35
N ARG A 652 -6.26 -45.90 -26.07
CA ARG A 652 -7.60 -46.51 -25.75
C ARG A 652 -7.84 -47.10 -24.34
N PRO A 653 -9.12 -47.37 -23.94
CA PRO A 653 -10.35 -46.55 -24.02
C PRO A 653 -11.17 -46.55 -22.70
N SER A 654 -12.26 -45.76 -22.65
CA SER A 654 -13.28 -45.66 -21.58
C SER A 654 -14.04 -46.95 -21.23
N PRO A 655 -14.79 -46.98 -20.12
CA PRO A 655 -16.26 -46.79 -20.19
C PRO A 655 -16.82 -45.92 -19.03
N ARG A 656 -17.76 -44.97 -19.27
CA ARG A 656 -19.24 -45.12 -19.34
C ARG A 656 -19.89 -45.82 -18.13
N VAL A 657 -20.43 -45.03 -17.20
CA VAL A 657 -21.61 -45.39 -16.37
C VAL A 657 -22.46 -44.12 -16.16
N GLN A 658 -23.73 -44.17 -16.57
CA GLN A 658 -24.85 -43.34 -16.07
C GLN A 658 -25.90 -44.31 -15.47
N PRO A 659 -27.09 -43.86 -15.00
CA PRO A 659 -27.37 -43.46 -13.63
C PRO A 659 -28.44 -44.38 -12.99
N ARG A 660 -28.69 -44.24 -11.68
CA ARG A 660 -29.88 -44.80 -11.03
C ARG A 660 -30.65 -43.71 -10.30
N GLU A 661 -31.82 -43.36 -10.83
CA GLU A 661 -32.96 -42.89 -10.04
C GLU A 661 -33.52 -44.05 -9.20
N PRO A 662 -34.27 -43.75 -8.13
CA PRO A 662 -35.71 -44.00 -8.23
C PRO A 662 -36.62 -42.90 -7.65
N GLN A 663 -37.62 -42.58 -8.48
CA GLN A 663 -39.04 -42.34 -8.23
C GLN A 663 -39.56 -42.51 -6.78
N LEU A 664 -40.23 -41.50 -6.23
CA LEU A 664 -41.67 -41.15 -6.35
C LEU A 664 -42.55 -41.91 -5.33
N GLY A 665 -43.08 -41.17 -4.36
CA GLY A 665 -44.14 -41.60 -3.45
C GLY A 665 -45.02 -40.42 -3.04
N LYS A 666 -46.29 -40.46 -3.46
CA LYS A 666 -47.32 -39.43 -3.30
C LYS A 666 -48.12 -39.63 -2.00
N THR A 667 -48.92 -38.60 -1.69
CA THR A 667 -50.17 -38.56 -0.87
C THR A 667 -49.97 -38.43 0.66
N GLY A 668 -50.70 -37.59 1.41
CA GLY A 668 -51.91 -36.85 1.10
C GLY A 668 -52.37 -35.90 2.23
N SER A 669 -53.41 -35.16 1.86
CA SER A 669 -54.23 -34.12 2.50
C SER A 669 -54.69 -34.28 3.97
N MET A 670 -54.81 -33.10 4.62
CA MET A 670 -55.91 -32.58 5.48
C MET A 670 -55.89 -32.59 7.03
N ALA A 671 -55.88 -31.35 7.56
CA ALA A 671 -56.78 -30.71 8.53
C ALA A 671 -56.56 -30.81 10.06
N GLU A 672 -56.66 -29.59 10.65
CA GLU A 672 -57.15 -29.19 11.98
C GLU A 672 -56.30 -29.31 13.26
N GLU A 673 -55.84 -28.11 13.67
CA GLU A 673 -56.17 -27.41 14.92
C GLU A 673 -55.61 -27.84 16.31
N ILE A 674 -55.09 -26.80 17.00
CA ILE A 674 -55.07 -26.55 18.46
C ILE A 674 -53.78 -26.83 19.27
N LYS A 675 -53.29 -25.72 19.89
CA LYS A 675 -52.53 -25.54 21.15
C LYS A 675 -51.01 -25.80 21.20
N ALA A 676 -50.28 -24.70 21.41
CA ALA A 676 -49.01 -24.62 22.14
C ALA A 676 -49.19 -25.02 23.64
N PRO A 677 -48.15 -25.20 24.49
CA PRO A 677 -46.74 -24.80 24.30
C PRO A 677 -45.67 -25.76 24.88
N LEU A 678 -44.40 -25.31 24.82
CA LEU A 678 -43.17 -25.80 25.49
C LEU A 678 -42.43 -27.03 24.93
N ALA A 679 -41.19 -26.73 24.49
CA ALA A 679 -39.94 -27.49 24.63
C ALA A 679 -39.19 -27.63 23.29
N SER A 680 -38.33 -26.65 22.98
CA SER A 680 -37.38 -26.75 21.87
C SER A 680 -36.30 -27.77 22.22
N LYS A 681 -36.46 -28.98 21.69
CA LYS A 681 -35.37 -29.91 21.43
C LYS A 681 -34.48 -29.34 20.34
N THR A 682 -33.18 -29.52 20.54
CA THR A 682 -32.09 -29.31 19.59
C THR A 682 -32.31 -30.18 18.36
N GLU A 683 -32.60 -29.57 17.21
CA GLU A 683 -32.49 -30.20 15.89
C GLU A 683 -31.22 -29.67 15.21
N GLU A 684 -30.35 -30.61 14.86
CA GLU A 684 -29.16 -30.40 14.04
C GLU A 684 -29.61 -30.06 12.61
N LEU A 685 -29.27 -28.86 12.15
CA LEU A 685 -29.37 -28.47 10.74
C LEU A 685 -28.17 -29.02 9.96
N PRO A 686 -28.37 -29.40 8.68
CA PRO A 686 -27.34 -30.00 7.85
C PRO A 686 -26.26 -28.97 7.49
N VAL A 687 -25.01 -29.43 7.58
CA VAL A 687 -23.80 -28.74 7.13
C VAL A 687 -23.93 -28.46 5.64
N GLU A 688 -24.01 -27.18 5.26
CA GLU A 688 -23.80 -26.73 3.88
C GLU A 688 -22.31 -26.89 3.56
N GLU A 689 -22.02 -27.72 2.55
CA GLU A 689 -20.69 -27.92 1.99
C GLU A 689 -20.29 -26.69 1.17
N ASP A 690 -19.39 -25.88 1.72
CA ASP A 690 -18.65 -24.87 0.97
C ASP A 690 -17.77 -25.53 -0.09
N PHE A 691 -18.05 -25.22 -1.36
CA PHE A 691 -17.20 -25.53 -2.51
C PHE A 691 -15.90 -24.69 -2.43
N LEU A 692 -14.93 -25.17 -1.66
CA LEU A 692 -13.53 -24.77 -1.77
C LEU A 692 -12.85 -25.63 -2.85
N GLY A 693 -12.22 -24.97 -3.81
CA GLY A 693 -11.41 -25.60 -4.84
C GLY A 693 -10.35 -26.52 -4.24
N GLU A 694 -10.27 -27.72 -4.81
CA GLU A 694 -9.44 -28.85 -4.39
C GLU A 694 -7.99 -28.43 -4.07
N THR A 695 -7.60 -28.60 -2.80
CA THR A 695 -6.20 -28.59 -2.36
C THR A 695 -5.75 -30.04 -2.19
N VAL A 696 -4.88 -30.51 -3.09
CA VAL A 696 -4.25 -31.83 -2.99
C VAL A 696 -3.12 -31.75 -1.95
N ILE A 697 -3.35 -32.31 -0.76
CA ILE A 697 -2.34 -32.50 0.28
C ILE A 697 -1.74 -33.91 0.11
N LEU A 698 -0.47 -34.00 -0.28
CA LEU A 698 0.29 -35.25 -0.25
C LEU A 698 0.77 -35.54 1.19
N PRO A 699 0.60 -36.77 1.72
CA PRO A 699 1.12 -37.12 3.03
C PRO A 699 2.66 -37.27 3.00
N PRO A 700 3.38 -36.86 4.07
CA PRO A 700 4.82 -37.02 4.16
C PRO A 700 5.20 -38.51 4.27
N GLY A 701 6.13 -38.93 3.42
CA GLY A 701 6.70 -40.28 3.40
C GLY A 701 7.39 -40.62 4.73
N LYS A 702 7.00 -41.77 5.30
CA LYS A 702 7.63 -42.38 6.47
C LYS A 702 9.11 -42.68 6.19
N GLY A 703 10.01 -42.03 6.92
CA GLY A 703 11.41 -42.41 7.01
C GLY A 703 11.55 -43.79 7.66
N ARG A 704 12.28 -44.70 6.99
CA ARG A 704 12.77 -45.95 7.56
C ARG A 704 14.10 -45.68 8.25
N GLU A 705 14.13 -45.72 9.57
CA GLU A 705 15.35 -45.94 10.34
C GLU A 705 15.81 -47.39 10.16
N LYS A 706 17.06 -47.58 9.71
CA LYS A 706 17.78 -48.84 9.85
C LYS A 706 18.78 -48.69 10.98
N ALA A 707 18.51 -49.40 12.08
CA ALA A 707 19.51 -49.72 13.09
C ALA A 707 20.62 -50.58 12.45
N LYS A 708 21.88 -50.25 12.72
CA LYS A 708 23.03 -51.13 12.51
C LYS A 708 23.77 -51.27 13.84
N LYS A 709 23.74 -52.49 14.36
CA LYS A 709 24.53 -53.01 15.48
C LYS A 709 25.74 -53.75 14.91
N ASP A 710 26.79 -53.81 15.73
CA ASP A 710 28.02 -54.62 15.62
C ASP A 710 28.99 -54.16 14.50
N ARG A 711 30.24 -53.80 14.75
CA ARG A 711 31.26 -54.33 15.68
C ARG A 711 32.30 -53.27 16.02
#